data_AF-A0A1E4JVH1-F1
#
_entry.id   AF-A0A1E4JVH1-F1
#
_cell.length_a   1.000
_cell.length_b   1.000
_cell.length_c   1.000
_cell.angle_alpha   90.00
_cell.angle_beta   90.00
_cell.angle_gamma   90.00
#
_symmetry.space_group_name_H-M   'P 1'
#
loop_
_entity.id
_entity.type
_entity.pdbx_description
1 polymer ?
#
loop_
_entity_poly.entity_id
_entity_poly.type
_entity_poly.pdbx_seq_one_letter_code
_entity_poly.pdbx_strand_id
1 'polypeptide(L)'
;MKTDQDLTERPHYCYRFGSAEFDEARFELRVAGLPVDVERRALEVLAYLLRHAGEVVTKEELLREVWAGRITVDKVLPNAVNKLRRALGEANAERLLTQARVGYRLDGAVERIAVGRRLASQLELAIGRTVPGRENFLLRRQLGSNRGSEVWLAEHAKTREKRVYKFGADGERLRALKREATLARVLQESLEDRRHFVDIIDWNFESPPFFLECEYGGDSLLAWSEHELAALDGEARVALFLQIADAVAAAHGVGVLHKDLKPANVLIAADAGGWLIRLTDFGSGRLLDPERLELLGITRLGLTVTQSVATDSSSGTPLYVAPEVFAGHAPTVQSDVFALGILLYQLLAGRLNKPMVSGWEQDVVDELLREDIRLATDGNPERRLASAAEFAARLRDRDARRRRIAAQQAAEQQARSARDTLARNRARRPYLIALVGALAAGVIVVLGLYQAALRARNTAQQELDRATAINRFLNEDLIGRSNPLVVAKGQNASLKDTLLAARDRVARRFAAQPLTEASIRTSLATLFNMLELLPEAEAEARRALALYEEAEGAASLDALKAHTLLARLLTRRSKFDESLQQLQTLDRLTAGSNEPYARYLVASGWGVYHMNRGEYAKALPHYRVSIPLLRELEPDNVTLRDSQRMDYVNLLTQIGELAQARAEGEDLIREIAARPDDNGLVAAFARAAVARTYTIDGELDKAEAGLLDAQKTIVRLLGEEHTRNLMVQGDLLDIAVRRSDWPRALDYAQRMHAMSLAKFGPEHNVTSVTAINWGQVLYENGNDTQAEALLREAYDKLSAQLGAKNPQSQIAGYWLAAVLLDRGRRDEAARLAATLEPETLDKADGGSGWKPREQALRGLLLARGGDRAAAAPLLSEAVAGFVQAGKTHNRSYAEAKRALAAMTR
;
A
#
# COMPACT_ATOMS: atom_id res chain seq x y z
N MET A 1 32.96 -26.15 33.73
CA MET A 1 33.64 -25.24 32.80
C MET A 1 34.20 -26.09 31.67
N LYS A 2 33.44 -26.25 30.57
CA LYS A 2 33.95 -26.87 29.35
C LYS A 2 34.44 -25.74 28.45
N THR A 3 35.70 -25.81 28.07
CA THR A 3 36.44 -24.82 27.29
C THR A 3 35.90 -24.72 25.87
N ASP A 4 35.93 -23.52 25.30
CA ASP A 4 35.42 -23.09 23.98
C ASP A 4 36.01 -23.85 22.77
N GLN A 5 36.91 -24.82 23.00
CA GLN A 5 37.48 -25.71 21.98
C GLN A 5 36.57 -26.89 21.63
N ASP A 6 35.66 -27.33 22.51
CA ASP A 6 34.85 -28.56 22.33
C ASP A 6 33.65 -28.39 21.36
N LEU A 7 33.40 -27.18 20.85
CA LEU A 7 32.32 -26.87 19.89
C LEU A 7 32.77 -26.88 18.42
N THR A 8 34.06 -27.12 18.15
CA THR A 8 34.67 -26.94 16.82
C THR A 8 34.66 -28.20 15.92
N GLU A 9 34.31 -29.38 16.44
CA GLU A 9 34.31 -30.65 15.68
C GLU A 9 32.92 -31.27 15.44
N ARG A 10 31.84 -30.49 15.44
CA ARG A 10 30.49 -31.07 15.26
C ARG A 10 30.16 -31.27 13.77
N PRO A 11 29.67 -32.46 13.35
CA PRO A 11 29.16 -32.66 11.99
C PRO A 11 27.96 -31.74 11.74
N HIS A 12 27.80 -31.25 10.51
CA HIS A 12 26.57 -30.64 10.03
C HIS A 12 25.58 -31.74 9.65
N TYR A 13 24.31 -31.53 10.00
CA TYR A 13 23.26 -32.50 9.73
C TYR A 13 22.15 -31.91 8.86
N CYS A 14 21.59 -32.76 8.02
CA CYS A 14 20.34 -32.55 7.32
C CYS A 14 19.27 -33.25 8.16
N TYR A 15 18.33 -32.46 8.68
CA TYR A 15 17.23 -32.96 9.49
C TYR A 15 16.00 -33.11 8.60
N ARG A 16 15.35 -34.27 8.64
CA ARG A 16 14.07 -34.51 7.98
C ARG A 16 12.98 -34.77 8.99
N PHE A 17 11.88 -34.04 8.87
CA PHE A 17 10.73 -34.16 9.76
C PHE A 17 9.44 -33.85 9.01
N GLY A 18 8.51 -34.80 9.00
CA GLY A 18 7.31 -34.70 8.15
C GLY A 18 7.68 -34.54 6.67
N SER A 19 7.18 -33.50 6.01
CA SER A 19 7.56 -33.14 4.64
C SER A 19 8.67 -32.08 4.57
N ALA A 20 9.25 -31.69 5.70
CA ALA A 20 10.28 -30.67 5.80
C ALA A 20 11.69 -31.26 5.89
N GLU A 21 12.65 -30.60 5.24
CA GLU A 21 14.08 -30.90 5.26
C GLU A 21 14.85 -29.62 5.61
N PHE A 22 15.65 -29.65 6.66
CA PHE A 22 16.50 -28.53 7.08
C PHE A 22 17.98 -28.93 7.01
N ASP A 23 18.71 -28.32 6.09
CA ASP A 23 20.14 -28.56 5.88
C ASP A 23 20.96 -27.55 6.69
N GLU A 24 21.67 -28.00 7.75
CA GLU A 24 22.52 -27.12 8.56
C GLU A 24 23.75 -26.60 7.81
N ALA A 25 24.24 -27.30 6.77
CA ALA A 25 25.41 -26.87 6.01
C ALA A 25 25.05 -25.72 5.04
N ARG A 26 23.87 -25.79 4.40
CA ARG A 26 23.34 -24.73 3.52
C ARG A 26 22.51 -23.68 4.25
N PHE A 27 22.10 -23.98 5.49
CA PHE A 27 21.17 -23.21 6.30
C PHE A 27 19.85 -22.94 5.56
N GLU A 28 19.32 -23.97 4.90
CA GLU A 28 18.17 -23.90 3.99
C GLU A 28 17.05 -24.83 4.49
N LEU A 29 15.82 -24.32 4.54
CA LEU A 29 14.62 -25.10 4.83
C LEU A 29 13.89 -25.40 3.53
N ARG A 30 13.55 -26.67 3.31
CA ARG A 30 12.69 -27.13 2.22
C ARG A 30 11.44 -27.77 2.80
N VAL A 31 10.28 -27.54 2.18
CA VAL A 31 9.01 -28.19 2.53
C VAL A 31 8.42 -28.78 1.25
N ALA A 32 8.10 -30.06 1.27
CA ALA A 32 7.67 -30.82 0.09
C ALA A 32 8.66 -30.71 -1.10
N GLY A 33 9.96 -30.65 -0.79
CA GLY A 33 11.03 -30.54 -1.79
C GLY A 33 11.28 -29.13 -2.34
N LEU A 34 10.43 -28.16 -2.00
CA LEU A 34 10.57 -26.76 -2.40
C LEU A 34 11.28 -25.93 -1.32
N PRO A 35 12.26 -25.08 -1.66
CA PRO A 35 12.86 -24.16 -0.69
C PRO A 35 11.82 -23.16 -0.17
N VAL A 36 11.79 -22.99 1.16
CA VAL A 36 10.90 -22.04 1.83
C VAL A 36 11.72 -20.89 2.40
N ASP A 37 11.35 -19.67 2.05
CA ASP A 37 12.02 -18.48 2.56
C ASP A 37 11.56 -18.16 3.98
N VAL A 38 12.52 -18.10 4.91
CA VAL A 38 12.29 -17.87 6.32
C VAL A 38 13.38 -16.97 6.87
N GLU A 39 12.99 -16.05 7.74
CA GLU A 39 13.92 -15.18 8.46
C GLU A 39 15.00 -16.00 9.20
N ARG A 40 16.25 -15.55 9.12
CA ARG A 40 17.42 -16.23 9.74
C ARG A 40 17.20 -16.59 11.20
N ARG A 41 16.65 -15.67 12.01
CA ARG A 41 16.41 -15.91 13.45
C ARG A 41 15.38 -17.01 13.70
N ALA A 42 14.39 -17.12 12.83
CA ALA A 42 13.47 -18.25 12.85
C ALA A 42 14.22 -19.55 12.54
N LEU A 43 15.07 -19.60 11.51
CA LEU A 43 15.87 -20.79 11.21
C LEU A 43 16.87 -21.17 12.31
N GLU A 44 17.45 -20.20 13.02
CA GLU A 44 18.31 -20.46 14.18
C GLU A 44 17.53 -21.07 15.35
N VAL A 45 16.31 -20.59 15.61
CA VAL A 45 15.38 -21.22 16.56
C VAL A 45 15.05 -22.64 16.13
N LEU A 46 14.78 -22.87 14.83
CA LEU A 46 14.49 -24.20 14.30
C LEU A 46 15.70 -25.14 14.43
N ALA A 47 16.90 -24.68 14.08
CA ALA A 47 18.13 -25.45 14.23
C ALA A 47 18.37 -25.86 15.68
N TYR A 48 18.13 -24.96 16.63
CA TYR A 48 18.25 -25.28 18.05
C TYR A 48 17.18 -26.29 18.49
N LEU A 49 15.93 -26.10 18.10
CA LEU A 49 14.84 -27.04 18.43
C LEU A 49 15.04 -28.43 17.80
N LEU A 50 15.60 -28.53 16.60
CA LEU A 50 15.91 -29.80 15.93
C LEU A 50 17.01 -30.59 16.64
N ARG A 51 17.97 -29.89 17.26
CA ARG A 51 19.02 -30.52 18.09
C ARG A 51 18.47 -31.09 19.39
N HIS A 52 17.39 -30.50 19.88
CA HIS A 52 16.65 -30.88 21.09
C HIS A 52 15.28 -31.47 20.75
N ALA A 53 15.17 -32.16 19.60
CA ALA A 53 13.90 -32.72 19.14
C ALA A 53 13.34 -33.69 20.18
N GLY A 54 12.06 -33.53 20.54
CA GLY A 54 11.40 -34.27 21.63
C GLY A 54 11.58 -33.67 23.03
N GLU A 55 12.51 -32.75 23.25
CA GLU A 55 12.73 -32.06 24.52
C GLU A 55 11.99 -30.71 24.57
N VAL A 56 11.66 -30.24 25.78
CA VAL A 56 11.12 -28.90 25.98
C VAL A 56 12.28 -27.93 26.15
N VAL A 57 12.46 -27.02 25.19
CA VAL A 57 13.47 -25.95 25.28
C VAL A 57 12.81 -24.70 25.84
N THR A 58 13.39 -24.14 26.90
CA THR A 58 12.82 -22.97 27.59
C THR A 58 12.95 -21.68 26.75
N LYS A 59 12.09 -20.69 27.02
CA LYS A 59 12.19 -19.38 26.36
C LYS A 59 13.53 -18.70 26.64
N GLU A 60 14.04 -18.85 27.85
CA GLU A 60 15.30 -18.25 28.30
C GLU A 60 16.51 -18.88 27.59
N GLU A 61 16.50 -20.19 27.36
CA GLU A 61 17.52 -20.88 26.59
C GLU A 61 17.52 -20.43 25.13
N LEU A 62 16.34 -20.38 24.48
CA LEU A 62 16.23 -19.89 23.09
C LEU A 62 16.67 -18.43 22.96
N LEU A 63 16.28 -17.57 23.91
CA LEU A 63 16.71 -16.17 23.93
C LEU A 63 18.21 -16.04 24.15
N ARG A 64 18.79 -16.83 25.05
CA ARG A 64 20.23 -16.81 25.34
C ARG A 64 21.05 -17.30 24.15
N GLU A 65 20.64 -18.39 23.50
CA GLU A 65 21.41 -19.02 22.44
C GLU A 65 21.27 -18.30 21.10
N VAL A 66 20.05 -17.86 20.75
CA VAL A 66 19.80 -17.20 19.46
C VAL A 66 20.06 -15.69 19.54
N TRP A 67 19.77 -15.04 20.68
CA TRP A 67 19.89 -13.58 20.85
C TRP A 67 20.97 -13.14 21.86
N ALA A 68 22.00 -13.95 22.09
CA ALA A 68 23.13 -13.62 22.96
C ALA A 68 23.64 -12.17 22.76
N GLY A 69 23.74 -11.40 23.85
CA GLY A 69 24.36 -10.05 23.84
C GLY A 69 23.50 -8.91 23.30
N ARG A 70 22.18 -9.07 23.15
CA ARG A 70 21.27 -8.02 22.66
C ARG A 70 20.10 -7.74 23.62
N ILE A 71 19.68 -6.49 23.68
CA ILE A 71 18.45 -6.09 24.39
C ILE A 71 17.26 -6.53 23.51
N THR A 72 16.47 -7.50 23.98
CA THR A 72 15.31 -8.02 23.26
C THR A 72 14.00 -7.53 23.88
N VAL A 73 12.99 -7.26 23.05
CA VAL A 73 11.61 -7.01 23.51
C VAL A 73 10.84 -8.33 23.66
N ASP A 74 9.85 -8.38 24.55
CA ASP A 74 9.13 -9.62 24.94
C ASP A 74 8.50 -10.41 23.77
N LYS A 75 8.26 -9.77 22.62
CA LYS A 75 7.59 -10.39 21.46
C LYS A 75 8.52 -11.02 20.42
N VAL A 76 9.84 -10.93 20.57
CA VAL A 76 10.79 -11.38 19.53
C VAL A 76 10.71 -12.89 19.28
N LEU A 77 10.74 -13.70 20.33
CA LEU A 77 10.69 -15.16 20.22
C LEU A 77 9.32 -15.68 19.71
N PRO A 78 8.15 -15.22 20.23
CA PRO A 78 6.85 -15.58 19.66
C PRO A 78 6.70 -15.22 18.17
N ASN A 79 7.25 -14.07 17.74
CA ASN A 79 7.22 -13.67 16.34
C ASN A 79 8.07 -14.60 15.46
N ALA A 80 9.28 -14.97 15.90
CA ALA A 80 10.13 -15.92 15.20
C ALA A 80 9.45 -17.30 15.06
N VAL A 81 8.81 -17.79 16.13
CA VAL A 81 8.07 -19.06 16.10
C VAL A 81 6.84 -18.99 15.19
N ASN A 82 6.10 -17.88 15.17
CA ASN A 82 4.97 -17.72 14.26
C ASN A 82 5.40 -17.70 12.79
N LYS A 83 6.55 -17.09 12.47
CA LYS A 83 7.15 -17.12 11.13
C LYS A 83 7.56 -18.55 10.75
N LEU A 84 8.17 -19.29 11.67
CA LEU A 84 8.49 -20.71 11.47
C LEU A 84 7.23 -21.54 11.17
N ARG A 85 6.16 -21.38 11.94
CA ARG A 85 4.90 -22.13 11.71
C ARG A 85 4.32 -21.87 10.32
N ARG A 86 4.31 -20.62 9.88
CA ARG A 86 3.85 -20.27 8.52
C ARG A 86 4.71 -20.94 7.45
N ALA A 87 6.02 -20.91 7.63
CA ALA A 87 6.96 -21.51 6.68
C ALA A 87 6.89 -23.03 6.61
N LEU A 88 6.66 -23.69 7.74
CA LEU A 88 6.57 -25.15 7.82
C LEU A 88 5.29 -25.71 7.17
N GLY A 89 4.27 -24.87 6.96
CA GLY A 89 2.93 -25.27 6.50
C GLY A 89 2.13 -25.98 7.62
N GLU A 90 0.81 -26.02 7.51
CA GLU A 90 -0.09 -26.49 8.58
C GLU A 90 0.34 -27.85 9.15
N ALA A 91 0.62 -28.83 8.29
CA ALA A 91 0.98 -30.19 8.69
C ALA A 91 2.30 -30.31 9.49
N ASN A 92 3.31 -29.48 9.21
CA ASN A 92 4.57 -29.50 9.99
C ASN A 92 4.56 -28.44 11.11
N ALA A 93 3.69 -27.43 11.05
CA ALA A 93 3.52 -26.44 12.10
C ALA A 93 2.92 -27.03 13.38
N GLU A 94 2.03 -28.01 13.26
CA GLU A 94 1.45 -28.77 14.39
C GLU A 94 2.50 -29.48 15.24
N ARG A 95 3.64 -29.84 14.62
CA ARG A 95 4.78 -30.45 15.32
C ARG A 95 5.51 -29.46 16.22
N LEU A 96 5.39 -28.16 16.00
CA LEU A 96 6.02 -27.13 16.82
C LEU A 96 5.07 -26.68 17.94
N LEU A 97 5.12 -27.37 19.08
CA LEU A 97 4.23 -27.17 20.22
C LEU A 97 4.70 -26.01 21.11
N THR A 98 3.75 -25.14 21.48
CA THR A 98 3.97 -24.15 22.56
C THR A 98 3.68 -24.80 23.91
N GLN A 99 4.66 -24.84 24.81
CA GLN A 99 4.45 -25.22 26.21
C GLN A 99 4.19 -23.96 27.04
N ALA A 100 2.95 -23.82 27.51
CA ALA A 100 2.51 -22.60 28.19
C ALA A 100 3.43 -22.26 29.38
N ARG A 101 3.91 -21.01 29.43
CA ARG A 101 4.82 -20.47 30.46
C ARG A 101 6.22 -21.10 30.55
N VAL A 102 6.56 -22.08 29.71
CA VAL A 102 7.88 -22.76 29.75
C VAL A 102 8.69 -22.46 28.48
N GLY A 103 8.17 -22.77 27.29
CA GLY A 103 8.99 -22.77 26.09
C GLY A 103 8.34 -23.42 24.87
N TYR A 104 9.16 -24.05 24.04
CA TYR A 104 8.75 -24.69 22.79
C TYR A 104 9.33 -26.09 22.69
N ARG A 105 8.60 -26.99 22.04
CA ARG A 105 9.05 -28.37 21.78
C ARG A 105 8.72 -28.73 20.34
N LEU A 106 9.66 -29.39 19.66
CA LEU A 106 9.40 -30.03 18.37
C LEU A 106 9.00 -31.50 18.60
N ASP A 107 7.80 -31.86 18.17
CA ASP A 107 7.17 -33.16 18.41
C ASP A 107 7.15 -34.04 17.16
N GLY A 108 7.33 -35.35 17.37
CA GLY A 108 7.41 -36.36 16.32
C GLY A 108 8.83 -36.74 15.90
N ALA A 109 8.93 -37.77 15.05
CA ALA A 109 10.21 -38.33 14.60
C ALA A 109 10.99 -37.33 13.72
N VAL A 110 12.27 -37.11 14.06
CA VAL A 110 13.23 -36.32 13.29
C VAL A 110 14.36 -37.25 12.87
N GLU A 111 14.52 -37.45 11.56
CA GLU A 111 15.67 -38.16 11.00
C GLU A 111 16.85 -37.19 10.88
N ARG A 112 18.05 -37.63 11.25
CA ARG A 112 19.26 -36.81 11.27
C ARG A 112 20.34 -37.47 10.41
N ILE A 113 20.63 -36.88 9.25
CA ILE A 113 21.59 -37.39 8.27
C ILE A 113 22.84 -36.51 8.31
N ALA A 114 24.03 -37.08 8.47
CA ALA A 114 25.27 -36.30 8.43
C ALA A 114 25.59 -35.87 6.98
N VAL A 115 25.70 -34.57 6.71
CA VAL A 115 25.92 -34.00 5.36
C VAL A 115 27.32 -33.37 5.19
N GLY A 116 28.10 -33.27 6.26
CA GLY A 116 29.49 -32.80 6.19
C GLY A 116 30.10 -32.55 7.56
N ARG A 117 31.43 -32.41 7.62
CA ARG A 117 32.12 -31.89 8.82
C ARG A 117 32.18 -30.37 8.73
N ARG A 118 31.96 -29.67 9.85
CA ARG A 118 32.28 -28.25 9.97
C ARG A 118 33.79 -28.10 9.76
N LEU A 119 34.22 -27.52 8.64
CA LEU A 119 35.62 -27.18 8.42
C LEU A 119 36.03 -26.16 9.49
N ALA A 120 36.96 -26.54 10.35
CA ALA A 120 37.38 -25.76 11.50
C ALA A 120 38.12 -24.49 11.07
N SER A 121 37.41 -23.39 10.81
CA SER A 121 37.91 -22.00 10.67
C SER A 121 39.00 -21.70 9.62
N GLN A 122 39.68 -22.69 9.06
CA GLN A 122 40.69 -22.63 8.01
C GLN A 122 40.41 -23.76 7.02
N LEU A 123 40.36 -23.43 5.74
CA LEU A 123 40.32 -24.42 4.67
C LEU A 123 41.75 -25.00 4.59
N GLU A 124 41.91 -26.32 4.37
CA GLU A 124 43.23 -26.96 4.23
C GLU A 124 43.89 -26.63 2.86
N LEU A 125 43.85 -25.37 2.45
CA LEU A 125 44.42 -24.86 1.20
C LEU A 125 45.87 -24.47 1.42
N ALA A 126 46.76 -24.89 0.52
CA ALA A 126 48.18 -24.62 0.62
C ALA A 126 48.80 -24.26 -0.74
N ILE A 127 49.85 -23.45 -0.71
CA ILE A 127 50.64 -23.09 -1.89
C ILE A 127 51.13 -24.37 -2.58
N GLY A 128 50.99 -24.42 -3.91
CA GLY A 128 51.40 -25.54 -4.75
C GLY A 128 50.38 -26.67 -4.87
N ARG A 129 49.29 -26.65 -4.09
CA ARG A 129 48.16 -27.59 -4.26
C ARG A 129 47.23 -27.13 -5.38
N THR A 130 46.51 -28.08 -5.96
CA THR A 130 45.46 -27.79 -6.95
C THR A 130 44.25 -27.16 -6.26
N VAL A 131 43.56 -26.26 -6.97
CA VAL A 131 42.27 -25.72 -6.54
C VAL A 131 41.24 -26.87 -6.51
N PRO A 132 40.48 -27.07 -5.41
CA PRO A 132 39.44 -28.09 -5.35
C PRO A 132 38.42 -27.94 -6.49
N GLY A 133 38.19 -29.01 -7.26
CA GLY A 133 37.31 -28.98 -8.44
C GLY A 133 37.94 -28.36 -9.71
N ARG A 134 39.17 -27.86 -9.65
CA ARG A 134 39.92 -27.26 -10.79
C ARG A 134 41.36 -27.77 -10.82
N GLU A 135 41.54 -29.00 -11.28
CA GLU A 135 42.83 -29.72 -11.27
C GLU A 135 43.97 -29.02 -12.03
N ASN A 136 43.64 -28.15 -13.00
CA ASN A 136 44.64 -27.43 -13.80
C ASN A 136 45.16 -26.14 -13.15
N PHE A 137 44.57 -25.68 -12.04
CA PHE A 137 44.97 -24.45 -11.35
C PHE A 137 45.68 -24.75 -10.05
N LEU A 138 46.87 -24.18 -9.88
CA LEU A 138 47.70 -24.33 -8.68
C LEU A 138 47.61 -23.07 -7.83
N LEU A 139 47.32 -23.23 -6.53
CA LEU A 139 47.33 -22.14 -5.56
C LEU A 139 48.74 -21.56 -5.43
N ARG A 140 48.89 -20.24 -5.61
CA ARG A 140 50.20 -19.55 -5.58
C ARG A 140 50.38 -18.70 -4.36
N ARG A 141 49.39 -17.86 -4.05
CA ARG A 141 49.50 -16.86 -2.98
C ARG A 141 48.13 -16.62 -2.36
N GLN A 142 48.05 -16.63 -1.03
CA GLN A 142 46.86 -16.19 -0.32
C GLN A 142 46.81 -14.67 -0.36
N LEU A 143 45.70 -14.11 -0.84
CA LEU A 143 45.46 -12.67 -0.97
C LEU A 143 44.74 -12.10 0.25
N GLY A 144 43.90 -12.91 0.90
CA GLY A 144 43.17 -12.50 2.10
C GLY A 144 42.62 -13.72 2.84
N SER A 145 42.50 -13.60 4.16
CA SER A 145 41.97 -14.64 5.03
C SER A 145 41.11 -14.02 6.12
N ASN A 146 39.86 -14.45 6.22
CA ASN A 146 38.91 -14.12 7.28
C ASN A 146 38.34 -15.44 7.86
N ARG A 147 37.74 -15.42 9.06
CA ARG A 147 37.15 -16.63 9.66
C ARG A 147 36.17 -17.31 8.67
N GLY A 148 36.53 -18.50 8.19
CA GLY A 148 35.71 -19.32 7.28
C GLY A 148 35.69 -18.89 5.80
N SER A 149 36.50 -17.90 5.39
CA SER A 149 36.61 -17.47 3.99
C SER A 149 38.06 -17.11 3.63
N GLU A 150 38.52 -17.62 2.49
CA GLU A 150 39.90 -17.40 2.02
C GLU A 150 39.90 -16.97 0.56
N VAL A 151 40.75 -16.00 0.22
CA VAL A 151 40.93 -15.52 -1.15
C VAL A 151 42.34 -15.88 -1.60
N TRP A 152 42.43 -16.57 -2.73
CA TRP A 152 43.68 -17.10 -3.25
C TRP A 152 43.91 -16.70 -4.71
N LEU A 153 45.15 -16.30 -5.01
CA LEU A 153 45.66 -16.26 -6.37
C LEU A 153 46.08 -17.68 -6.76
N ALA A 154 45.54 -18.16 -7.87
CA ALA A 154 45.93 -19.41 -8.50
C ALA A 154 46.43 -19.15 -9.93
N GLU A 155 47.23 -20.08 -10.43
CA GLU A 155 47.84 -20.01 -11.75
C GLU A 155 47.63 -21.34 -12.48
N HIS A 156 47.18 -21.26 -13.72
CA HIS A 156 47.00 -22.42 -14.57
C HIS A 156 48.36 -23.05 -14.88
N ALA A 157 48.52 -24.35 -14.62
CA ALA A 157 49.80 -25.04 -14.70
C ALA A 157 50.47 -24.96 -16.09
N LYS A 158 49.68 -25.02 -17.18
CA LYS A 158 50.16 -24.94 -18.58
C LYS A 158 50.19 -23.52 -19.17
N THR A 159 49.08 -22.80 -19.12
CA THR A 159 48.92 -21.50 -19.80
C THR A 159 49.49 -20.32 -19.02
N ARG A 160 49.86 -20.52 -17.74
CA ARG A 160 50.30 -19.46 -16.81
C ARG A 160 49.25 -18.37 -16.57
N GLU A 161 48.00 -18.61 -16.98
CA GLU A 161 46.87 -17.74 -16.72
C GLU A 161 46.61 -17.64 -15.21
N LYS A 162 46.40 -16.41 -14.72
CA LYS A 162 46.15 -16.13 -13.30
C LYS A 162 44.66 -15.95 -13.05
N ARG A 163 44.15 -16.55 -11.97
CA ARG A 163 42.76 -16.42 -11.50
C ARG A 163 42.71 -16.22 -10.00
N VAL A 164 41.66 -15.56 -9.53
CA VAL A 164 41.40 -15.38 -8.11
C VAL A 164 40.24 -16.28 -7.69
N TYR A 165 40.45 -17.07 -6.64
CA TYR A 165 39.42 -17.93 -6.06
C TYR A 165 39.04 -17.41 -4.68
N LYS A 166 37.75 -17.12 -4.48
CA LYS A 166 37.18 -16.73 -3.18
C LYS A 166 36.41 -17.91 -2.61
N PHE A 167 36.92 -18.51 -1.54
CA PHE A 167 36.33 -19.70 -0.93
C PHE A 167 35.43 -19.35 0.27
N GLY A 168 34.41 -20.18 0.48
CA GLY A 168 33.53 -20.19 1.63
C GLY A 168 33.40 -21.60 2.21
N ALA A 169 33.59 -21.73 3.52
CA ALA A 169 33.56 -23.01 4.21
C ALA A 169 32.14 -23.47 4.63
N ASP A 170 31.17 -22.55 4.68
CA ASP A 170 29.82 -22.80 5.21
C ASP A 170 28.71 -22.07 4.42
N GLY A 171 27.46 -22.34 4.77
CA GLY A 171 26.28 -21.76 4.14
C GLY A 171 26.14 -20.24 4.30
N GLU A 172 26.74 -19.65 5.33
CA GLU A 172 26.74 -18.19 5.52
C GLU A 172 27.63 -17.51 4.48
N ARG A 173 28.85 -18.05 4.28
CA ARG A 173 29.76 -17.57 3.24
C ARG A 173 29.25 -17.89 1.84
N LEU A 174 28.58 -19.02 1.65
CA LEU A 174 27.91 -19.34 0.38
C LEU A 174 26.90 -18.26 -0.03
N ARG A 175 26.11 -17.73 0.92
CA ARG A 175 25.16 -16.64 0.62
C ARG A 175 25.87 -15.36 0.19
N ALA A 176 27.01 -15.03 0.82
CA ALA A 176 27.81 -13.87 0.42
C ALA A 176 28.38 -14.05 -0.99
N LEU A 177 28.95 -15.22 -1.31
CA LEU A 177 29.45 -15.56 -2.64
C LEU A 177 28.34 -15.52 -3.70
N LYS A 178 27.16 -16.07 -3.41
CA LYS A 178 25.99 -16.01 -4.32
C LYS A 178 25.51 -14.58 -4.58
N ARG A 179 25.49 -13.72 -3.55
CA ARG A 179 25.16 -12.29 -3.70
C ARG A 179 26.18 -11.58 -4.57
N GLU A 180 27.46 -11.81 -4.33
CA GLU A 180 28.55 -11.24 -5.13
C GLU A 180 28.45 -11.69 -6.58
N ALA A 181 28.21 -12.98 -6.83
CA ALA A 181 27.96 -13.54 -8.15
C ALA A 181 26.85 -12.78 -8.90
N THR A 182 25.73 -12.56 -8.21
CA THR A 182 24.56 -11.92 -8.81
C THR A 182 24.81 -10.43 -9.08
N LEU A 183 25.46 -9.71 -8.15
CA LEU A 183 25.76 -8.29 -8.32
C LEU A 183 26.76 -8.05 -9.45
N ALA A 184 27.82 -8.84 -9.51
CA ALA A 184 28.78 -8.78 -10.61
C ALA A 184 28.09 -9.09 -11.96
N ARG A 185 27.16 -10.05 -11.98
CA ARG A 185 26.39 -10.36 -13.19
C ARG A 185 25.50 -9.20 -13.64
N VAL A 186 24.81 -8.54 -12.70
CA VAL A 186 24.01 -7.34 -12.99
C VAL A 186 24.88 -6.22 -13.59
N LEU A 187 26.06 -5.99 -13.00
CA LEU A 187 27.02 -5.00 -13.52
C LEU A 187 27.51 -5.39 -14.92
N GLN A 188 27.87 -6.65 -15.14
CA GLN A 188 28.30 -7.16 -16.45
C GLN A 188 27.20 -7.03 -17.50
N GLU A 189 25.95 -7.38 -17.19
CA GLU A 189 24.87 -7.36 -18.19
C GLU A 189 24.33 -5.96 -18.47
N SER A 190 24.36 -5.06 -17.47
CA SER A 190 23.73 -3.74 -17.56
C SER A 190 24.69 -2.62 -18.00
N LEU A 191 26.01 -2.83 -17.92
CA LEU A 191 27.00 -1.81 -18.28
C LEU A 191 27.66 -2.10 -19.63
N GLU A 192 27.79 -1.04 -20.44
CA GLU A 192 28.46 -1.08 -21.75
C GLU A 192 29.98 -1.18 -21.61
N ASP A 193 30.60 -0.35 -20.76
CA ASP A 193 32.04 -0.44 -20.44
C ASP A 193 32.25 -1.23 -19.14
N ARG A 194 32.83 -2.42 -19.29
CA ARG A 194 33.05 -3.39 -18.20
C ARG A 194 34.48 -3.40 -17.69
N ARG A 195 35.38 -2.64 -18.31
CA ARG A 195 36.83 -2.69 -18.05
C ARG A 195 37.22 -2.29 -16.63
N HIS A 196 36.32 -1.61 -15.92
CA HIS A 196 36.48 -1.16 -14.55
C HIS A 196 35.90 -2.10 -13.49
N PHE A 197 35.43 -3.30 -13.88
CA PHE A 197 34.91 -4.31 -12.96
C PHE A 197 35.63 -5.63 -13.16
N VAL A 198 35.85 -6.39 -12.08
CA VAL A 198 36.44 -7.73 -12.17
C VAL A 198 35.38 -8.72 -12.65
N ASP A 199 35.70 -9.48 -13.69
CA ASP A 199 34.79 -10.49 -14.22
C ASP A 199 34.75 -11.75 -13.36
N ILE A 200 33.54 -12.25 -13.14
CA ILE A 200 33.32 -13.60 -12.61
C ILE A 200 33.26 -14.57 -13.77
N ILE A 201 34.12 -15.58 -13.71
CA ILE A 201 34.30 -16.60 -14.75
C ILE A 201 33.40 -17.80 -14.46
N ASP A 202 33.42 -18.33 -13.23
CA ASP A 202 32.64 -19.50 -12.82
C ASP A 202 32.49 -19.57 -11.28
N TRP A 203 31.79 -20.59 -10.77
CA TRP A 203 31.60 -20.83 -9.34
C TRP A 203 31.33 -22.30 -9.00
N ASN A 204 31.54 -22.67 -7.74
CA ASN A 204 31.05 -23.91 -7.15
C ASN A 204 30.18 -23.58 -5.93
N PHE A 205 28.87 -23.81 -6.05
CA PHE A 205 27.90 -23.60 -4.98
C PHE A 205 27.25 -24.92 -4.50
N GLU A 206 27.65 -26.05 -5.06
CA GLU A 206 27.00 -27.33 -4.84
C GLU A 206 27.56 -28.05 -3.61
N SER A 207 28.90 -28.06 -3.49
CA SER A 207 29.62 -28.76 -2.44
C SER A 207 30.73 -27.89 -1.84
N PRO A 208 30.96 -27.96 -0.51
CA PRO A 208 32.07 -27.28 0.11
C PRO A 208 33.42 -27.91 -0.32
N PRO A 209 34.49 -27.10 -0.47
CA PRO A 209 34.50 -25.66 -0.28
C PRO A 209 33.81 -24.93 -1.43
N PHE A 210 32.86 -24.07 -1.10
CA PHE A 210 32.17 -23.24 -2.08
C PHE A 210 33.14 -22.20 -2.60
N PHE A 211 33.08 -21.83 -3.88
CA PHE A 211 33.96 -20.77 -4.38
C PHE A 211 33.36 -19.94 -5.51
N LEU A 212 33.88 -18.72 -5.65
CA LEU A 212 33.83 -17.91 -6.86
C LEU A 212 35.19 -17.94 -7.55
N GLU A 213 35.16 -18.05 -8.88
CA GLU A 213 36.32 -17.97 -9.75
C GLU A 213 36.26 -16.65 -10.53
N CYS A 214 37.25 -15.77 -10.28
CA CYS A 214 37.31 -14.42 -10.81
C CYS A 214 38.57 -14.22 -11.67
N GLU A 215 38.49 -13.29 -12.60
CA GLU A 215 39.65 -12.78 -13.33
C GLU A 215 40.68 -12.15 -12.37
N TYR A 216 41.97 -12.27 -12.68
CA TYR A 216 43.00 -11.53 -11.97
C TYR A 216 43.07 -10.07 -12.44
N GLY A 217 42.51 -9.14 -11.66
CA GLY A 217 42.44 -7.72 -11.98
C GLY A 217 43.68 -6.87 -11.61
N GLY A 218 44.78 -7.48 -11.18
CA GLY A 218 45.98 -6.77 -10.72
C GLY A 218 46.19 -6.81 -9.20
N ASP A 219 47.08 -5.96 -8.70
CA ASP A 219 47.32 -5.81 -7.26
C ASP A 219 46.27 -4.87 -6.65
N SER A 220 46.04 -4.96 -5.33
CA SER A 220 45.19 -3.98 -4.66
C SER A 220 45.87 -2.61 -4.68
N LEU A 221 45.07 -1.55 -4.78
CA LEU A 221 45.54 -0.17 -4.78
C LEU A 221 46.37 0.12 -3.53
N LEU A 222 46.02 -0.50 -2.40
CA LEU A 222 46.81 -0.45 -1.18
C LEU A 222 48.24 -1.00 -1.39
N ALA A 223 48.36 -2.25 -1.85
CA ALA A 223 49.67 -2.89 -2.04
C ALA A 223 50.50 -2.19 -3.12
N TRP A 224 49.87 -1.79 -4.22
CA TRP A 224 50.52 -1.05 -5.29
C TRP A 224 51.02 0.33 -4.82
N SER A 225 50.27 1.00 -3.93
CA SER A 225 50.63 2.34 -3.45
C SER A 225 51.92 2.39 -2.62
N GLU A 226 52.34 1.27 -2.03
CA GLU A 226 53.56 1.18 -1.24
C GLU A 226 54.82 1.43 -2.06
N HIS A 227 54.76 1.20 -3.38
CA HIS A 227 55.90 1.29 -4.28
C HIS A 227 55.74 2.41 -5.33
N GLU A 228 54.53 2.60 -5.86
CA GLU A 228 54.34 3.40 -7.09
C GLU A 228 53.64 4.75 -6.84
N LEU A 229 52.78 4.88 -5.82
CA LEU A 229 51.96 6.09 -5.61
C LEU A 229 52.80 7.35 -5.34
N ALA A 230 53.93 7.18 -4.64
CA ALA A 230 54.84 8.28 -4.33
C ALA A 230 55.46 8.92 -5.58
N ALA A 231 55.63 8.15 -6.66
CA ALA A 231 56.20 8.62 -7.92
C ALA A 231 55.19 9.38 -8.79
N LEU A 232 53.89 9.25 -8.53
CA LEU A 232 52.85 9.98 -9.27
C LEU A 232 52.70 11.41 -8.76
N ASP A 233 52.50 12.35 -9.68
CA ASP A 233 52.13 13.72 -9.36
C ASP A 233 50.64 13.86 -8.96
N GLY A 234 50.24 15.06 -8.54
CA GLY A 234 48.87 15.31 -8.10
C GLY A 234 47.81 15.06 -9.18
N GLU A 235 48.13 15.35 -10.44
CA GLU A 235 47.21 15.19 -11.57
C GLU A 235 47.00 13.73 -11.93
N ALA A 236 48.06 12.93 -11.96
CA ALA A 236 47.98 11.49 -12.14
C ALA A 236 47.18 10.82 -11.02
N ARG A 237 47.31 11.29 -9.77
CA ARG A 237 46.52 10.81 -8.63
C ARG A 237 45.03 11.15 -8.76
N VAL A 238 44.70 12.36 -9.23
CA VAL A 238 43.31 12.74 -9.54
C VAL A 238 42.76 11.92 -10.70
N ALA A 239 43.57 11.62 -11.72
CA ALA A 239 43.16 10.78 -12.85
C ALA A 239 42.83 9.35 -12.42
N LEU A 240 43.62 8.76 -11.50
CA LEU A 240 43.30 7.46 -10.88
C LEU A 240 41.97 7.53 -10.10
N PHE A 241 41.78 8.59 -9.31
CA PHE A 241 40.54 8.78 -8.57
C PHE A 241 39.32 8.90 -9.48
N LEU A 242 39.44 9.62 -10.61
CA LEU A 242 38.34 9.76 -11.57
C LEU A 242 37.87 8.41 -12.10
N GLN A 243 38.79 7.48 -12.40
CA GLN A 243 38.41 6.12 -12.80
C GLN A 243 37.61 5.40 -11.69
N ILE A 244 38.00 5.55 -10.43
CA ILE A 244 37.25 4.99 -9.28
C ILE A 244 35.85 5.60 -9.20
N ALA A 245 35.76 6.93 -9.26
CA ALA A 245 34.50 7.66 -9.14
C ALA A 245 33.54 7.34 -10.29
N ASP A 246 34.04 7.21 -11.53
CA ASP A 246 33.24 6.81 -12.69
C ASP A 246 32.72 5.38 -12.56
N ALA A 247 33.56 4.44 -12.11
CA ALA A 247 33.14 3.06 -11.90
C ALA A 247 32.05 2.94 -10.82
N VAL A 248 32.18 3.70 -9.73
CA VAL A 248 31.13 3.78 -8.69
C VAL A 248 29.86 4.44 -9.24
N ALA A 249 29.98 5.52 -10.02
CA ALA A 249 28.84 6.19 -10.65
C ALA A 249 28.09 5.27 -11.62
N ALA A 250 28.82 4.47 -12.41
CA ALA A 250 28.24 3.48 -13.31
C ALA A 250 27.46 2.41 -12.55
N ALA A 251 28.02 1.87 -11.45
CA ALA A 251 27.34 0.93 -10.58
C ALA A 251 26.05 1.53 -9.97
N HIS A 252 26.11 2.79 -9.50
CA HIS A 252 24.93 3.49 -8.98
C HIS A 252 23.85 3.69 -10.04
N GLY A 253 24.21 3.97 -11.30
CA GLY A 253 23.27 4.14 -12.41
C GLY A 253 22.44 2.88 -12.71
N VAL A 254 22.98 1.70 -12.42
CA VAL A 254 22.26 0.42 -12.55
C VAL A 254 21.60 -0.04 -11.24
N GLY A 255 21.71 0.75 -10.17
CA GLY A 255 21.06 0.49 -8.88
C GLY A 255 21.88 -0.36 -7.91
N VAL A 256 23.20 -0.48 -8.12
CA VAL A 256 24.12 -1.28 -7.28
C VAL A 256 24.96 -0.36 -6.39
N LEU A 257 24.89 -0.52 -5.07
CA LEU A 257 25.77 0.15 -4.10
C LEU A 257 26.99 -0.71 -3.75
N HIS A 258 28.17 -0.10 -3.56
CA HIS A 258 29.41 -0.82 -3.21
C HIS A 258 29.47 -1.15 -1.70
N LYS A 259 29.24 -0.15 -0.84
CA LYS A 259 29.19 -0.21 0.65
C LYS A 259 30.49 -0.52 1.40
N ASP A 260 31.44 -1.20 0.79
CA ASP A 260 32.77 -1.47 1.37
C ASP A 260 33.89 -0.88 0.50
N LEU A 261 33.71 0.37 0.07
CA LEU A 261 34.68 1.02 -0.80
C LEU A 261 35.93 1.41 0.00
N LYS A 262 37.08 0.79 -0.32
CA LYS A 262 38.38 0.99 0.35
C LYS A 262 39.53 0.60 -0.58
N PRO A 263 40.78 1.02 -0.33
CA PRO A 263 41.93 0.72 -1.18
C PRO A 263 42.17 -0.77 -1.43
N ALA A 264 41.78 -1.65 -0.51
CA ALA A 264 41.92 -3.10 -0.68
C ALA A 264 40.96 -3.69 -1.73
N ASN A 265 39.83 -3.01 -2.00
CA ASN A 265 38.79 -3.45 -2.94
C ASN A 265 38.86 -2.70 -4.29
N VAL A 266 39.88 -1.86 -4.47
CA VAL A 266 40.23 -1.23 -5.74
C VAL A 266 41.48 -1.94 -6.25
N LEU A 267 41.42 -2.54 -7.42
CA LEU A 267 42.55 -3.20 -8.06
C LEU A 267 43.15 -2.29 -9.13
N ILE A 268 44.46 -2.45 -9.34
CA ILE A 268 45.23 -1.68 -10.31
C ILE A 268 46.15 -2.60 -11.10
N ALA A 269 46.11 -2.43 -12.42
CA ALA A 269 46.94 -3.16 -13.36
C ALA A 269 47.51 -2.19 -14.41
N ALA A 270 48.67 -2.55 -14.98
CA ALA A 270 49.22 -1.83 -16.12
C ALA A 270 48.38 -2.14 -17.39
N ASP A 271 48.07 -1.11 -18.16
CA ASP A 271 47.36 -1.16 -19.44
C ASP A 271 48.13 -0.35 -20.50
N ALA A 272 47.79 -0.51 -21.78
CA ALA A 272 48.50 0.08 -22.93
C ALA A 272 48.65 1.62 -22.86
N GLY A 273 47.84 2.31 -22.04
CA GLY A 273 47.86 3.76 -21.85
C GLY A 273 48.16 4.24 -20.42
N GLY A 274 48.57 3.37 -19.50
CA GLY A 274 48.86 3.73 -18.10
C GLY A 274 48.31 2.73 -17.09
N TRP A 275 47.68 3.23 -16.03
CA TRP A 275 47.08 2.38 -14.99
C TRP A 275 45.57 2.24 -15.20
N LEU A 276 45.08 1.00 -15.19
CA LEU A 276 43.65 0.68 -15.23
C LEU A 276 43.17 0.29 -13.83
N ILE A 277 42.14 0.99 -13.37
CA ILE A 277 41.45 0.68 -12.12
C ILE A 277 40.29 -0.28 -12.36
N ARG A 278 40.16 -1.28 -11.47
CA ARG A 278 39.01 -2.19 -11.42
C ARG A 278 38.44 -2.33 -10.01
N LEU A 279 37.12 -2.34 -9.87
CA LEU A 279 36.45 -2.58 -8.60
C LEU A 279 36.15 -4.07 -8.40
N THR A 280 36.31 -4.53 -7.16
CA THR A 280 35.99 -5.89 -6.69
C THR A 280 35.17 -5.84 -5.40
N ASP A 281 34.59 -6.98 -5.00
CA ASP A 281 33.97 -7.18 -3.67
C ASP A 281 32.67 -6.38 -3.46
N PHE A 282 31.75 -6.47 -4.42
CA PHE A 282 30.35 -6.01 -4.25
C PHE A 282 29.54 -6.90 -3.28
N GLY A 283 30.13 -7.92 -2.65
CA GLY A 283 29.43 -8.93 -1.85
C GLY A 283 28.68 -8.44 -0.60
N SER A 284 28.98 -7.21 -0.13
CA SER A 284 28.19 -6.50 0.89
C SER A 284 27.08 -5.63 0.31
N GLY A 285 27.13 -5.33 -0.99
CA GLY A 285 26.25 -4.42 -1.75
C GLY A 285 24.76 -4.75 -1.68
N ARG A 286 23.92 -3.81 -2.12
CA ARG A 286 22.46 -4.01 -2.23
C ARG A 286 22.02 -3.53 -3.59
N LEU A 287 21.16 -4.32 -4.24
CA LEU A 287 20.34 -3.87 -5.36
C LEU A 287 19.22 -2.98 -4.81
N LEU A 288 19.10 -1.78 -5.35
CA LEU A 288 18.06 -0.82 -5.00
C LEU A 288 16.70 -1.17 -5.63
N ASP A 289 16.68 -2.00 -6.68
CA ASP A 289 15.47 -2.29 -7.48
C ASP A 289 15.26 -3.81 -7.69
N PRO A 290 14.26 -4.43 -7.05
CA PRO A 290 13.89 -5.84 -7.23
C PRO A 290 13.24 -6.18 -8.57
N GLU A 291 12.62 -5.22 -9.27
CA GLU A 291 11.91 -5.43 -10.55
C GLU A 291 12.91 -5.63 -11.71
N ARG A 292 14.07 -4.97 -11.65
CA ARG A 292 15.16 -5.14 -12.62
C ARG A 292 15.74 -6.56 -12.67
N LEU A 293 15.72 -7.30 -11.56
CA LEU A 293 16.19 -8.69 -11.52
C LEU A 293 15.26 -9.64 -12.33
N GLU A 294 13.95 -9.37 -12.34
CA GLU A 294 12.98 -10.13 -13.12
C GLU A 294 13.03 -9.77 -14.60
N LEU A 295 13.23 -8.49 -14.93
CA LEU A 295 13.38 -8.00 -16.31
C LEU A 295 14.64 -8.53 -17.01
N LEU A 296 15.73 -8.76 -16.27
CA LEU A 296 17.00 -9.25 -16.82
C LEU A 296 17.06 -10.78 -16.94
N GLY A 297 16.03 -11.52 -16.51
CA GLY A 297 16.03 -12.99 -16.56
C GLY A 297 17.10 -13.66 -15.69
N ILE A 298 17.74 -12.90 -14.78
CA ILE A 298 18.77 -13.41 -13.87
C ILE A 298 18.07 -14.23 -12.78
N THR A 299 18.20 -15.56 -12.83
CA THR A 299 17.71 -16.44 -11.77
C THR A 299 18.25 -15.97 -10.43
N ARG A 300 17.36 -15.63 -9.48
CA ARG A 300 17.71 -15.20 -8.12
C ARG A 300 18.51 -16.32 -7.44
N LEU A 301 19.84 -16.27 -7.53
CA LEU A 301 20.75 -17.20 -6.85
C LEU A 301 20.76 -16.88 -5.34
N GLY A 302 19.64 -17.10 -4.64
CA GLY A 302 19.55 -16.95 -3.18
C GLY A 302 19.54 -15.51 -2.66
N LEU A 303 19.14 -14.52 -3.46
CA LEU A 303 18.89 -13.13 -3.02
C LEU A 303 17.52 -13.03 -2.34
N THR A 304 17.41 -13.48 -1.11
CA THR A 304 16.28 -13.13 -0.24
C THR A 304 16.66 -11.91 0.59
N VAL A 305 15.83 -10.85 0.51
CA VAL A 305 16.04 -9.57 1.18
C VAL A 305 15.88 -9.77 2.69
N THR A 306 16.96 -10.20 3.33
CA THR A 306 17.05 -10.23 4.78
C THR A 306 17.53 -8.86 5.25
N GLN A 307 16.63 -8.10 5.87
CA GLN A 307 17.00 -6.97 6.73
C GLN A 307 17.69 -7.53 7.98
N SER A 308 18.94 -7.97 7.84
CA SER A 308 19.85 -8.10 8.96
C SER A 308 21.04 -7.21 8.69
N VAL A 309 21.06 -6.05 9.35
CA VAL A 309 22.29 -5.35 9.70
C VAL A 309 22.98 -6.24 10.74
N ALA A 310 23.58 -7.34 10.28
CA ALA A 310 24.62 -8.03 11.01
C ALA A 310 25.91 -7.42 10.49
N THR A 311 26.55 -6.62 11.34
CA THR A 311 27.92 -6.15 11.20
C THR A 311 28.87 -7.34 11.21
N ASP A 312 28.95 -8.08 10.10
CA ASP A 312 30.01 -9.05 9.85
C ASP A 312 31.14 -8.38 9.10
N SER A 313 31.73 -7.37 9.75
CA SER A 313 33.00 -6.78 9.36
C SER A 313 34.01 -6.95 10.49
N SER A 314 34.21 -8.19 10.92
CA SER A 314 35.46 -8.58 11.60
C SER A 314 36.60 -8.59 10.57
N SER A 315 37.12 -7.40 10.23
CA SER A 315 38.52 -7.12 9.80
C SER A 315 38.72 -5.78 9.05
N GLY A 316 37.74 -4.87 8.99
CA GLY A 316 37.89 -3.59 8.28
C GLY A 316 38.28 -2.42 9.19
N THR A 317 39.31 -1.65 8.80
CA THR A 317 39.67 -0.39 9.45
C THR A 317 38.51 0.61 9.32
N PRO A 318 37.97 1.20 10.41
CA PRO A 318 36.77 2.06 10.39
C PRO A 318 36.89 3.38 9.61
N LEU A 319 37.98 3.60 8.87
CA LEU A 319 38.34 4.87 8.23
C LEU A 319 37.41 5.28 7.07
N TYR A 320 36.77 4.33 6.40
CA TYR A 320 35.93 4.58 5.21
C TYR A 320 34.43 4.48 5.49
N VAL A 321 34.04 4.14 6.72
CA VAL A 321 32.64 3.96 7.09
C VAL A 321 32.01 5.33 7.35
N ALA A 322 30.95 5.66 6.62
CA ALA A 322 30.22 6.91 6.81
C ALA A 322 29.59 7.01 8.21
N PRO A 323 29.52 8.21 8.84
CA PRO A 323 29.01 8.38 10.20
C PRO A 323 27.61 7.81 10.44
N GLU A 324 26.70 7.96 9.48
CA GLU A 324 25.33 7.44 9.57
C GLU A 324 25.28 5.92 9.53
N VAL A 325 26.16 5.28 8.75
CA VAL A 325 26.29 3.82 8.68
C VAL A 325 26.92 3.29 9.97
N PHE A 326 27.91 4.00 10.50
CA PHE A 326 28.49 3.70 11.82
C PHE A 326 27.43 3.81 12.93
N ALA A 327 26.50 4.76 12.82
CA ALA A 327 25.35 4.92 13.71
C ALA A 327 24.23 3.88 13.50
N GLY A 328 24.40 2.91 12.59
CA GLY A 328 23.47 1.82 12.35
C GLY A 328 22.40 2.08 11.28
N HIS A 329 22.45 3.20 10.56
CA HIS A 329 21.56 3.44 9.42
C HIS A 329 21.97 2.57 8.22
N ALA A 330 21.01 2.34 7.32
CA ALA A 330 21.28 1.58 6.10
C ALA A 330 22.22 2.36 5.16
N PRO A 331 23.24 1.71 4.56
CA PRO A 331 24.07 2.33 3.53
C PRO A 331 23.27 2.83 2.32
N THR A 332 23.69 3.98 1.77
CA THR A 332 23.07 4.65 0.62
C THR A 332 24.14 5.13 -0.37
N VAL A 333 23.73 5.74 -1.50
CA VAL A 333 24.65 6.44 -2.42
C VAL A 333 25.56 7.42 -1.65
N GLN A 334 24.99 8.12 -0.66
CA GLN A 334 25.71 9.10 0.16
C GLN A 334 26.81 8.49 1.03
N SER A 335 26.70 7.21 1.39
CA SER A 335 27.76 6.51 2.12
C SER A 335 28.94 6.11 1.23
N ASP A 336 28.70 5.77 -0.04
CA ASP A 336 29.78 5.53 -1.01
C ASP A 336 30.49 6.85 -1.39
N VAL A 337 29.75 7.96 -1.48
CA VAL A 337 30.32 9.31 -1.70
C VAL A 337 31.26 9.72 -0.56
N PHE A 338 30.89 9.41 0.69
CA PHE A 338 31.78 9.64 1.84
C PHE A 338 33.10 8.86 1.70
N ALA A 339 33.03 7.56 1.39
CA ALA A 339 34.21 6.73 1.19
C ALA A 339 35.10 7.22 0.03
N LEU A 340 34.49 7.70 -1.06
CA LEU A 340 35.19 8.36 -2.17
C LEU A 340 35.93 9.64 -1.70
N GLY A 341 35.33 10.45 -0.83
CA GLY A 341 35.97 11.63 -0.28
C GLY A 341 37.25 11.30 0.52
N ILE A 342 37.20 10.26 1.34
CA ILE A 342 38.36 9.75 2.08
C ILE A 342 39.43 9.22 1.12
N LEU A 343 39.04 8.47 0.08
CA LEU A 343 39.96 7.95 -0.93
C LEU A 343 40.68 9.07 -1.71
N LEU A 344 39.96 10.12 -2.12
CA LEU A 344 40.56 11.27 -2.81
C LEU A 344 41.58 11.97 -1.90
N TYR A 345 41.21 12.23 -0.64
CA TYR A 345 42.14 12.80 0.35
C TYR A 345 43.43 11.98 0.45
N GLN A 346 43.31 10.66 0.63
CA GLN A 346 44.46 9.79 0.83
C GLN A 346 45.35 9.66 -0.40
N LEU A 347 44.76 9.64 -1.61
CA LEU A 347 45.50 9.67 -2.86
C LEU A 347 46.32 10.95 -2.96
N LEU A 348 45.71 12.11 -2.69
CA LEU A 348 46.40 13.41 -2.72
C LEU A 348 47.49 13.52 -1.65
N ALA A 349 47.21 13.04 -0.44
CA ALA A 349 48.19 12.96 0.65
C ALA A 349 49.32 11.94 0.38
N GLY A 350 49.19 11.11 -0.67
CA GLY A 350 50.17 10.12 -1.10
C GLY A 350 50.31 8.92 -0.16
N ARG A 351 49.34 8.70 0.73
CA ARG A 351 49.36 7.61 1.72
C ARG A 351 47.95 7.07 1.98
N LEU A 352 47.68 5.86 1.50
CA LEU A 352 46.37 5.22 1.58
C LEU A 352 45.97 4.69 2.97
N ASN A 353 46.89 4.67 3.92
CA ASN A 353 46.62 4.32 5.32
C ASN A 353 46.45 5.55 6.23
N LYS A 354 46.53 6.77 5.69
CA LYS A 354 46.48 7.99 6.48
C LYS A 354 45.05 8.27 6.96
N PRO A 355 44.79 8.39 8.27
CA PRO A 355 43.47 8.75 8.77
C PRO A 355 43.17 10.23 8.49
N MET A 356 41.93 10.54 8.14
CA MET A 356 41.48 11.92 8.00
C MET A 356 41.09 12.46 9.38
N VAL A 357 41.80 13.49 9.84
CA VAL A 357 41.61 14.14 11.14
C VAL A 357 41.54 15.65 10.96
N SER A 358 41.14 16.40 11.99
CA SER A 358 41.13 17.87 11.94
C SER A 358 42.49 18.43 11.49
N GLY A 359 42.50 19.31 10.49
CA GLY A 359 43.73 19.86 9.90
C GLY A 359 44.23 19.12 8.64
N TRP A 360 43.50 18.10 8.16
CA TRP A 360 43.80 17.38 6.91
C TRP A 360 43.93 18.30 5.69
N GLU A 361 43.35 19.50 5.72
CA GLU A 361 43.40 20.50 4.66
C GLU A 361 44.84 20.91 4.31
N GLN A 362 45.77 20.80 5.25
CA GLN A 362 47.20 21.09 5.05
C GLN A 362 47.89 20.10 4.11
N ASP A 363 47.34 18.89 3.98
CA ASP A 363 47.90 17.83 3.13
C ASP A 363 47.52 17.99 1.66
N VAL A 364 46.52 18.82 1.37
CA VAL A 364 45.99 19.03 0.02
C VAL A 364 46.32 20.46 -0.39
N VAL A 365 47.13 20.65 -1.44
CA VAL A 365 47.59 22.00 -1.85
C VAL A 365 46.48 22.80 -2.56
N ASP A 366 45.66 22.14 -3.36
CA ASP A 366 44.63 22.77 -4.20
C ASP A 366 43.34 23.05 -3.41
N GLU A 367 42.98 24.33 -3.28
CA GLU A 367 41.80 24.79 -2.53
C GLU A 367 40.48 24.22 -3.08
N LEU A 368 40.36 24.04 -4.41
CA LEU A 368 39.14 23.48 -5.00
C LEU A 368 38.98 21.99 -4.64
N LEU A 369 40.10 21.27 -4.54
CA LEU A 369 40.08 19.86 -4.10
C LEU A 369 39.75 19.75 -2.61
N ARG A 370 40.20 20.69 -1.77
CA ARG A 370 39.78 20.76 -0.36
C ARG A 370 38.27 20.96 -0.24
N GLU A 371 37.71 21.88 -1.04
CA GLU A 371 36.27 22.13 -1.07
C GLU A 371 35.51 20.85 -1.41
N ASP A 372 35.93 20.15 -2.47
CA ASP A 372 35.25 18.95 -2.96
C ASP A 372 35.36 17.77 -1.97
N ILE A 373 36.52 17.57 -1.33
CA ILE A 373 36.68 16.56 -0.26
C ILE A 373 35.81 16.90 0.95
N ARG A 374 35.76 18.17 1.36
CA ARG A 374 34.92 18.61 2.50
C ARG A 374 33.45 18.35 2.24
N LEU A 375 32.97 18.66 1.02
CA LEU A 375 31.59 18.35 0.63
C LEU A 375 31.35 16.85 0.64
N ALA A 376 32.21 16.04 0.03
CA ALA A 376 32.04 14.58 0.01
C ALA A 376 32.05 13.95 1.41
N THR A 377 32.78 14.52 2.37
CA THR A 377 32.98 13.95 3.71
C THR A 377 32.17 14.63 4.82
N ASP A 378 31.14 15.43 4.49
CA ASP A 378 30.30 16.09 5.50
C ASP A 378 29.63 15.06 6.42
N GLY A 379 29.52 15.37 7.72
CA GLY A 379 28.86 14.48 8.68
C GLY A 379 27.37 14.29 8.42
N ASN A 380 26.73 15.26 7.76
CA ASN A 380 25.34 15.20 7.34
C ASN A 380 25.24 14.76 5.85
N PRO A 381 24.62 13.59 5.56
CA PRO A 381 24.42 13.11 4.18
C PRO A 381 23.73 14.11 3.24
N GLU A 382 22.83 14.97 3.73
CA GLU A 382 22.10 15.95 2.90
C GLU A 382 22.98 17.10 2.39
N ARG A 383 24.14 17.32 3.01
CA ARG A 383 25.09 18.38 2.64
C ARG A 383 26.22 17.88 1.75
N ARG A 384 26.28 16.57 1.52
CA ARG A 384 27.27 15.96 0.65
C ARG A 384 26.92 16.16 -0.82
N LEU A 385 27.90 15.88 -1.69
CA LEU A 385 27.68 15.80 -3.12
C LEU A 385 26.58 14.76 -3.41
N ALA A 386 25.67 15.06 -4.33
CA ALA A 386 24.48 14.25 -4.55
C ALA A 386 24.81 12.85 -5.11
N SER A 387 25.95 12.71 -5.81
CA SER A 387 26.38 11.44 -6.41
C SER A 387 27.88 11.37 -6.70
N ALA A 388 28.39 10.17 -6.95
CA ALA A 388 29.76 9.95 -7.46
C ALA A 388 29.96 10.60 -8.85
N ALA A 389 28.91 10.65 -9.69
CA ALA A 389 28.94 11.30 -11.00
C ALA A 389 29.16 12.82 -10.88
N GLU A 390 28.48 13.47 -9.93
CA GLU A 390 28.69 14.89 -9.62
C GLU A 390 30.11 15.13 -9.13
N PHE A 391 30.63 14.27 -8.26
CA PHE A 391 32.00 14.37 -7.75
C PHE A 391 33.02 14.32 -8.90
N ALA A 392 32.89 13.35 -9.79
CA ALA A 392 33.75 13.24 -10.97
C ALA A 392 33.62 14.44 -11.92
N ALA A 393 32.40 14.94 -12.14
CA ALA A 393 32.16 16.12 -12.97
C ALA A 393 32.80 17.40 -12.42
N ARG A 394 32.72 17.62 -11.09
CA ARG A 394 33.35 18.77 -10.42
C ARG A 394 34.86 18.80 -10.54
N LEU A 395 35.49 17.62 -10.49
CA LEU A 395 36.93 17.43 -10.66
C LEU A 395 37.37 17.68 -12.11
N ARG A 396 36.58 17.22 -13.09
CA ARG A 396 36.82 17.50 -14.53
C ARG A 396 36.66 18.99 -14.87
N ASP A 397 35.67 19.67 -14.28
CA ASP A 397 35.43 21.10 -14.50
C ASP A 397 36.36 22.00 -13.67
N ARG A 398 37.33 21.44 -12.92
CA ARG A 398 38.19 22.19 -11.98
C ARG A 398 38.90 23.37 -12.64
N ASP A 399 39.47 23.19 -13.83
CA ASP A 399 40.16 24.29 -14.53
C ASP A 399 39.20 25.36 -15.04
N ALA A 400 38.00 24.99 -15.46
CA ALA A 400 36.97 25.95 -15.84
C ALA A 400 36.45 26.71 -14.62
N ARG A 401 36.24 26.03 -13.47
CA ARG A 401 35.93 26.65 -12.18
C ARG A 401 37.02 27.66 -11.78
N ARG A 402 38.30 27.27 -11.90
CA ARG A 402 39.45 28.16 -11.65
C ARG A 402 39.45 29.38 -12.56
N ARG A 403 39.18 29.20 -13.86
CA ARG A 403 39.06 30.32 -14.83
C ARG A 403 37.88 31.25 -14.51
N ARG A 404 36.72 30.72 -14.13
CA ARG A 404 35.53 31.52 -13.74
C ARG A 404 35.83 32.39 -12.51
N ILE A 405 36.45 31.80 -11.48
CA ILE A 405 36.85 32.52 -10.26
C ILE A 405 37.86 33.63 -10.60
N ALA A 406 38.87 33.35 -11.42
CA ALA A 406 39.86 34.34 -11.84
C ALA A 406 39.25 35.48 -12.68
N ALA A 407 38.33 35.17 -13.60
CA ALA A 407 37.62 36.17 -14.41
C ALA A 407 36.74 37.09 -13.55
N GLN A 408 36.06 36.53 -12.54
CA GLN A 408 35.27 37.29 -11.58
C GLN A 408 36.14 38.24 -10.74
N GLN A 409 37.29 37.75 -10.26
CA GLN A 409 38.25 38.57 -9.50
C GLN A 409 38.87 39.69 -10.35
N ALA A 410 39.17 39.42 -11.63
CA ALA A 410 39.67 40.43 -12.57
C ALA A 410 38.61 41.50 -12.88
N ALA A 411 37.35 41.11 -13.06
CA ALA A 411 36.23 42.03 -13.25
C ALA A 411 36.00 42.92 -12.01
N GLU A 412 36.15 42.36 -10.80
CA GLU A 412 36.08 43.11 -9.55
C GLU A 412 37.24 44.10 -9.38
N GLN A 413 38.46 43.74 -9.79
CA GLN A 413 39.62 44.66 -9.79
C GLN A 413 39.45 45.79 -10.80
N GLN A 414 38.93 45.50 -11.99
CA GLN A 414 38.63 46.50 -13.02
C GLN A 414 37.50 47.45 -12.58
N ALA A 415 36.52 46.94 -11.85
CA ALA A 415 35.46 47.75 -11.22
C ALA A 415 35.98 48.63 -10.08
N ARG A 416 37.04 48.20 -9.37
CA ARG A 416 37.72 49.00 -8.33
C ARG A 416 38.57 50.12 -8.94
N SER A 417 39.33 49.86 -10.00
CA SER A 417 40.12 50.90 -10.69
C SER A 417 39.26 51.95 -11.40
N ALA A 418 38.07 51.57 -11.89
CA ALA A 418 37.10 52.51 -12.47
C ALA A 418 36.44 53.43 -11.42
N ARG A 419 36.36 53.01 -10.15
CA ARG A 419 35.78 53.80 -9.05
C ARG A 419 36.71 54.93 -8.58
N ASP A 420 38.03 54.78 -8.71
CA ASP A 420 39.01 55.78 -8.27
C ASP A 420 39.09 57.01 -9.19
N THR A 421 38.75 56.86 -10.47
CA THR A 421 38.73 57.97 -11.46
C THR A 421 37.49 58.86 -11.33
N LEU A 422 36.36 58.27 -10.92
CA LEU A 422 35.06 58.96 -10.76
C LEU A 422 34.95 59.75 -9.44
N ALA A 423 35.84 59.52 -8.48
CA ALA A 423 35.80 60.16 -7.17
C ALA A 423 36.15 61.67 -7.19
N ARG A 424 36.75 62.19 -8.27
CA ARG A 424 37.29 63.57 -8.29
C ARG A 424 36.30 64.68 -8.65
N ASN A 425 35.17 64.38 -9.30
CA ASN A 425 34.27 65.44 -9.81
C ASN A 425 32.79 65.22 -9.43
N ARG A 426 32.41 65.67 -8.24
CA ARG A 426 31.15 66.43 -7.99
C ARG A 426 29.74 65.92 -8.41
N ALA A 427 29.47 64.65 -8.72
CA ALA A 427 28.12 64.21 -9.14
C ALA A 427 27.24 63.47 -8.08
N ARG A 428 27.52 63.59 -6.78
CA ARG A 428 27.07 62.63 -5.73
C ARG A 428 25.63 62.77 -5.18
N ARG A 429 24.78 63.69 -5.64
CA ARG A 429 23.44 63.89 -5.01
C ARG A 429 22.35 62.87 -5.41
N PRO A 430 22.18 62.46 -6.68
CA PRO A 430 21.12 61.50 -7.06
C PRO A 430 21.42 60.05 -6.67
N TYR A 431 22.71 59.66 -6.55
CA TYR A 431 23.11 58.29 -6.22
C TYR A 431 22.93 57.93 -4.73
N LEU A 432 22.96 58.91 -3.82
CA LEU A 432 22.69 58.70 -2.39
C LEU A 432 21.21 58.37 -2.12
N ILE A 433 20.29 58.99 -2.85
CA ILE A 433 18.85 58.72 -2.76
C ILE A 433 18.54 57.32 -3.32
N ALA A 434 19.16 56.96 -4.46
CA ALA A 434 19.04 55.62 -5.03
C ALA A 434 19.60 54.52 -4.12
N LEU A 435 20.71 54.78 -3.41
CA LEU A 435 21.32 53.85 -2.47
C LEU A 435 20.46 53.62 -1.21
N VAL A 436 19.90 54.70 -0.64
CA VAL A 436 18.98 54.59 0.51
C VAL A 436 17.69 53.88 0.13
N GLY A 437 17.15 54.14 -1.08
CA GLY A 437 16.00 53.42 -1.62
C GLY A 437 16.27 51.92 -1.84
N ALA A 438 17.44 51.57 -2.39
CA ALA A 438 17.84 50.18 -2.60
C ALA A 438 18.08 49.41 -1.30
N LEU A 439 18.67 50.06 -0.28
CA LEU A 439 18.85 49.48 1.06
C LEU A 439 17.51 49.29 1.78
N ALA A 440 16.59 50.26 1.69
CA ALA A 440 15.25 50.13 2.25
C ALA A 440 14.45 49.01 1.57
N ALA A 441 14.52 48.90 0.23
CA ALA A 441 13.92 47.80 -0.51
C ALA A 441 14.52 46.44 -0.13
N GLY A 442 15.85 46.38 0.03
CA GLY A 442 16.54 45.18 0.49
C GLY A 442 16.10 44.74 1.89
N VAL A 443 15.96 45.68 2.83
CA VAL A 443 15.45 45.40 4.19
C VAL A 443 14.00 44.94 4.15
N ILE A 444 13.15 45.52 3.31
CA ILE A 444 11.75 45.09 3.14
C ILE A 444 11.68 43.67 2.56
N VAL A 445 12.52 43.34 1.57
CA VAL A 445 12.61 41.99 0.98
C VAL A 445 13.10 40.99 2.03
N VAL A 446 14.16 41.32 2.77
CA VAL A 446 14.69 40.46 3.84
C VAL A 446 13.66 40.27 4.96
N LEU A 447 12.94 41.32 5.35
CA LEU A 447 11.87 41.24 6.34
C LEU A 447 10.68 40.42 5.83
N GLY A 448 10.35 40.54 4.54
CA GLY A 448 9.33 39.72 3.87
C GLY A 448 9.72 38.23 3.82
N LEU A 449 10.97 37.93 3.47
CA LEU A 449 11.52 36.57 3.48
C LEU A 449 11.60 36.01 4.90
N TYR A 450 11.99 36.82 5.88
CA TYR A 450 12.00 36.43 7.29
C TYR A 450 10.59 36.15 7.82
N GLN A 451 9.61 36.99 7.47
CA GLN A 451 8.21 36.72 7.80
C GLN A 451 7.69 35.48 7.08
N ALA A 452 8.04 35.25 5.82
CA ALA A 452 7.68 34.03 5.10
C ALA A 452 8.30 32.78 5.75
N ALA A 453 9.56 32.85 6.16
CA ALA A 453 10.25 31.78 6.88
C ALA A 453 9.65 31.51 8.27
N LEU A 454 9.28 32.57 9.01
CA LEU A 454 8.57 32.43 10.29
C LEU A 454 7.18 31.83 10.11
N ARG A 455 6.44 32.24 9.08
CA ARG A 455 5.14 31.65 8.74
C ARG A 455 5.30 30.17 8.39
N ALA A 456 6.24 29.83 7.51
CA ALA A 456 6.53 28.44 7.13
C ALA A 456 6.93 27.58 8.33
N ARG A 457 7.77 28.11 9.24
CA ARG A 457 8.15 27.42 10.48
C ARG A 457 6.94 27.22 11.39
N ASN A 458 6.11 28.25 11.58
CA ASN A 458 4.92 28.16 12.43
C ASN A 458 3.91 27.17 11.86
N THR A 459 3.69 27.14 10.54
CA THR A 459 2.85 26.15 9.87
C THR A 459 3.41 24.73 10.05
N ALA A 460 4.72 24.54 9.85
CA ALA A 460 5.35 23.24 10.07
C ALA A 460 5.24 22.75 11.53
N GLN A 461 5.36 23.66 12.49
CA GLN A 461 5.17 23.34 13.90
C GLN A 461 3.72 23.00 14.22
N GLN A 462 2.75 23.74 13.65
CA GLN A 462 1.33 23.43 13.80
C GLN A 462 0.98 22.06 13.21
N GLU A 463 1.54 21.70 12.05
CA GLU A 463 1.36 20.36 11.45
C GLU A 463 1.96 19.25 12.31
N LEU A 464 3.16 19.47 12.90
CA LEU A 464 3.76 18.52 13.83
C LEU A 464 2.93 18.38 15.11
N ASP A 465 2.44 19.49 15.67
CA ASP A 465 1.61 19.49 16.87
C ASP A 465 0.25 18.82 16.61
N ARG A 466 -0.36 19.05 15.44
CA ARG A 466 -1.57 18.35 14.95
C ARG A 466 -1.32 16.84 14.83
N ALA A 467 -0.25 16.43 14.13
CA ALA A 467 0.10 15.02 13.94
C ALA A 467 0.39 14.32 15.28
N THR A 468 1.07 15.02 16.20
CA THR A 468 1.36 14.53 17.55
C THR A 468 0.08 14.42 18.38
N ALA A 469 -0.83 15.39 18.29
CA ALA A 469 -2.13 15.37 18.97
C ALA A 469 -3.01 14.23 18.46
N ILE A 470 -3.04 13.98 17.15
CA ILE A 470 -3.75 12.85 16.54
C ILE A 470 -3.15 11.52 17.01
N ASN A 471 -1.83 11.34 16.92
CA ASN A 471 -1.16 10.13 17.40
C ASN A 471 -1.40 9.89 18.89
N ARG A 472 -1.39 10.96 19.69
CA ARG A 472 -1.66 10.90 21.13
C ARG A 472 -3.12 10.54 21.41
N PHE A 473 -4.07 11.11 20.69
CA PHE A 473 -5.49 10.74 20.80
C PHE A 473 -5.74 9.28 20.41
N LEU A 474 -5.13 8.82 19.31
CA LEU A 474 -5.19 7.41 18.88
C LEU A 474 -4.57 6.49 19.95
N ASN A 475 -3.42 6.83 20.52
CA ASN A 475 -2.71 5.96 21.46
C ASN A 475 -3.20 6.03 22.90
N GLU A 476 -3.60 7.19 23.42
CA GLU A 476 -3.99 7.39 24.82
C GLU A 476 -5.50 7.24 25.03
N ASP A 477 -6.32 7.79 24.12
CA ASP A 477 -7.78 7.85 24.29
C ASP A 477 -8.53 6.69 23.61
N LEU A 478 -8.01 6.16 22.49
CA LEU A 478 -8.61 5.01 21.78
C LEU A 478 -7.89 3.68 22.06
N ILE A 479 -6.58 3.61 21.88
CA ILE A 479 -5.80 2.36 22.03
C ILE A 479 -5.43 2.10 23.50
N GLY A 480 -5.13 3.13 24.27
CA GLY A 480 -4.73 3.03 25.68
C GLY A 480 -5.78 2.41 26.59
N ARG A 481 -7.06 2.44 26.18
CA ARG A 481 -8.17 1.77 26.86
C ARG A 481 -8.61 0.45 26.20
N SER A 482 -8.13 0.15 25.00
CA SER A 482 -8.19 -1.19 24.42
C SER A 482 -6.94 -2.01 24.75
N ASN A 483 -6.33 -1.75 25.90
CA ASN A 483 -5.41 -2.69 26.53
C ASN A 483 -6.20 -3.96 26.92
N PRO A 484 -5.93 -5.13 26.30
CA PRO A 484 -6.63 -6.38 26.62
C PRO A 484 -6.45 -6.81 28.08
N LEU A 485 -5.50 -6.21 28.81
CA LEU A 485 -5.23 -6.47 30.22
C LEU A 485 -6.10 -5.66 31.20
N VAL A 486 -6.86 -4.66 30.73
CA VAL A 486 -7.84 -3.92 31.57
C VAL A 486 -9.26 -4.52 31.47
N VAL A 487 -9.49 -5.43 30.50
CA VAL A 487 -10.75 -6.22 30.38
C VAL A 487 -10.90 -7.25 31.52
N ALA A 488 -9.94 -7.34 32.44
CA ALA A 488 -10.05 -8.13 33.66
C ALA A 488 -11.11 -7.60 34.68
N LYS A 489 -11.83 -6.52 34.38
CA LYS A 489 -13.00 -6.06 35.15
C LYS A 489 -14.27 -5.96 34.28
N GLY A 490 -14.72 -7.08 33.73
CA GLY A 490 -16.15 -7.39 33.55
C GLY A 490 -17.05 -6.44 32.73
N GLN A 491 -16.52 -5.45 32.00
CA GLN A 491 -17.30 -4.59 31.11
C GLN A 491 -16.70 -4.66 29.70
N ASN A 492 -17.35 -5.42 28.82
CA ASN A 492 -17.10 -5.38 27.38
C ASN A 492 -17.64 -4.06 26.82
N ALA A 493 -16.87 -2.97 26.91
CA ALA A 493 -17.22 -1.74 26.20
C ALA A 493 -17.01 -1.96 24.70
N SER A 494 -18.05 -1.80 23.89
CA SER A 494 -17.95 -1.92 22.44
C SER A 494 -17.13 -0.76 21.85
N LEU A 495 -16.63 -0.92 20.62
CA LEU A 495 -15.95 0.17 19.90
C LEU A 495 -16.85 1.43 19.82
N LYS A 496 -18.16 1.24 19.64
CA LYS A 496 -19.18 2.29 19.71
C LYS A 496 -19.14 3.04 21.05
N ASP A 497 -19.16 2.32 22.17
CA ASP A 497 -19.17 2.94 23.51
C ASP A 497 -17.88 3.73 23.76
N THR A 498 -16.76 3.21 23.26
CA THR A 498 -15.45 3.87 23.37
C THR A 498 -15.42 5.18 22.58
N LEU A 499 -15.93 5.18 21.33
CA LEU A 499 -16.01 6.36 20.48
C LEU A 499 -16.99 7.41 21.03
N LEU A 500 -18.15 6.98 21.52
CA LEU A 500 -19.12 7.87 22.15
C LEU A 500 -18.53 8.52 23.41
N ALA A 501 -17.81 7.75 24.24
CA ALA A 501 -17.13 8.30 25.40
C ALA A 501 -15.98 9.25 25.04
N ALA A 502 -15.27 8.98 23.93
CA ALA A 502 -14.19 9.86 23.45
C ALA A 502 -14.73 11.21 22.98
N ARG A 503 -15.86 11.22 22.24
CA ARG A 503 -16.56 12.42 21.75
C ARG A 503 -16.75 13.49 22.82
N ASP A 504 -17.21 13.09 24.01
CA ASP A 504 -17.57 14.02 25.07
C ASP A 504 -16.36 14.73 25.71
N ARG A 505 -15.14 14.20 25.48
CA ARG A 505 -13.87 14.78 25.98
C ARG A 505 -13.20 15.72 24.99
N VAL A 506 -13.53 15.61 23.69
CA VAL A 506 -12.87 16.36 22.61
C VAL A 506 -12.93 17.87 22.85
N ALA A 507 -14.13 18.42 23.08
CA ALA A 507 -14.33 19.86 23.30
C ALA A 507 -13.48 20.41 24.46
N ARG A 508 -13.42 19.69 25.58
CA ARG A 508 -12.69 20.16 26.78
C ARG A 508 -11.18 20.08 26.58
N ARG A 509 -10.71 19.05 25.89
CA ARG A 509 -9.26 18.81 25.71
C ARG A 509 -8.63 19.73 24.68
N PHE A 510 -9.36 20.06 23.62
CA PHE A 510 -8.86 20.85 22.49
C PHE A 510 -9.44 22.26 22.43
N ALA A 511 -10.03 22.76 23.52
CA ALA A 511 -10.61 24.10 23.62
C ALA A 511 -9.65 25.23 23.19
N ALA A 512 -8.34 25.06 23.38
CA ALA A 512 -7.30 26.03 22.97
C ALA A 512 -6.75 25.79 21.56
N GLN A 513 -7.22 24.77 20.84
CA GLN A 513 -6.73 24.34 19.53
C GLN A 513 -7.91 23.98 18.58
N PRO A 514 -8.69 24.97 18.11
CA PRO A 514 -9.95 24.74 17.39
C PRO A 514 -9.78 23.93 16.09
N LEU A 515 -8.66 24.10 15.37
CA LEU A 515 -8.38 23.35 14.14
C LEU A 515 -8.02 21.88 14.40
N THR A 516 -7.29 21.61 15.49
CA THR A 516 -7.02 20.24 15.95
C THR A 516 -8.33 19.57 16.38
N GLU A 517 -9.19 20.31 17.09
CA GLU A 517 -10.52 19.83 17.44
C GLU A 517 -11.35 19.49 16.20
N ALA A 518 -11.41 20.39 15.21
CA ALA A 518 -12.14 20.19 13.97
C ALA A 518 -11.68 18.94 13.20
N SER A 519 -10.37 18.70 13.13
CA SER A 519 -9.78 17.52 12.48
C SER A 519 -10.16 16.21 13.20
N ILE A 520 -10.09 16.20 14.53
CA ILE A 520 -10.52 15.04 15.34
C ILE A 520 -12.02 14.78 15.16
N ARG A 521 -12.84 15.83 15.15
CA ARG A 521 -14.29 15.72 14.91
C ARG A 521 -14.61 15.20 13.50
N THR A 522 -13.86 15.62 12.49
CA THR A 522 -13.97 15.08 11.12
C THR A 522 -13.67 13.58 11.07
N SER A 523 -12.63 13.16 11.80
CA SER A 523 -12.27 11.75 11.94
C SER A 523 -13.36 10.96 12.67
N LEU A 524 -13.90 11.50 13.77
CA LEU A 524 -15.05 10.90 14.48
C LEU A 524 -16.29 10.80 13.60
N ALA A 525 -16.61 11.84 12.82
CA ALA A 525 -17.73 11.82 11.89
C ALA A 525 -17.57 10.69 10.86
N THR A 526 -16.36 10.52 10.32
CA THR A 526 -16.04 9.43 9.38
C THR A 526 -16.17 8.05 10.02
N LEU A 527 -15.68 7.88 11.25
CA LEU A 527 -15.78 6.62 12.00
C LEU A 527 -17.22 6.27 12.38
N PHE A 528 -17.99 7.25 12.86
CA PHE A 528 -19.42 7.06 13.13
C PHE A 528 -20.19 6.69 11.86
N ASN A 529 -19.85 7.29 10.73
CA ASN A 529 -20.44 6.93 9.43
C ASN A 529 -20.11 5.50 9.00
N MET A 530 -18.88 5.02 9.25
CA MET A 530 -18.49 3.61 8.99
C MET A 530 -19.24 2.63 9.91
N LEU A 531 -19.52 3.04 11.15
CA LEU A 531 -20.30 2.25 12.12
C LEU A 531 -21.83 2.40 11.95
N GLU A 532 -22.28 3.04 10.87
CA GLU A 532 -23.70 3.30 10.58
C GLU A 532 -24.41 4.18 11.65
N LEU A 533 -23.66 4.91 12.48
CA LEU A 533 -24.17 5.86 13.48
C LEU A 533 -24.33 7.27 12.86
N LEU A 534 -25.28 7.37 11.93
CA LEU A 534 -25.48 8.56 11.10
C LEU A 534 -25.86 9.84 11.88
N PRO A 535 -26.67 9.80 12.97
CA PRO A 535 -26.95 10.98 13.78
C PRO A 535 -25.72 11.59 14.44
N GLU A 536 -24.86 10.74 15.01
CA GLU A 536 -23.62 11.16 15.64
C GLU A 536 -22.61 11.66 14.61
N ALA A 537 -22.54 10.99 13.45
CA ALA A 537 -21.71 11.44 12.34
C ALA A 537 -22.10 12.85 11.84
N GLU A 538 -23.40 13.10 11.66
CA GLU A 538 -23.91 14.43 11.26
C GLU A 538 -23.55 15.50 12.32
N ALA A 539 -23.77 15.20 13.60
CA ALA A 539 -23.48 16.14 14.69
C ALA A 539 -22.00 16.53 14.76
N GLU A 540 -21.10 15.56 14.61
CA GLU A 540 -19.65 15.82 14.60
C GLU A 540 -19.21 16.56 13.34
N ALA A 541 -19.76 16.23 12.17
CA ALA A 541 -19.46 16.94 10.93
C ALA A 541 -19.89 18.42 10.97
N ARG A 542 -21.06 18.72 11.55
CA ARG A 542 -21.51 20.11 11.73
C ARG A 542 -20.59 20.92 12.64
N ARG A 543 -20.15 20.31 13.75
CA ARG A 543 -19.22 20.95 14.69
C ARG A 543 -17.85 21.18 14.06
N ALA A 544 -17.34 20.18 13.32
CA ALA A 544 -16.09 20.32 12.58
C ALA A 544 -16.17 21.45 11.55
N LEU A 545 -17.24 21.49 10.76
CA LEU A 545 -17.46 22.56 9.78
C LEU A 545 -17.47 23.94 10.43
N ALA A 546 -18.24 24.13 11.50
CA ALA A 546 -18.32 25.41 12.21
C ALA A 546 -16.94 25.87 12.71
N LEU A 547 -16.12 24.95 13.25
CA LEU A 547 -14.78 25.26 13.72
C LEU A 547 -13.83 25.62 12.57
N TYR A 548 -13.91 24.95 11.42
CA TYR A 548 -13.11 25.30 10.24
C TYR A 548 -13.52 26.66 9.66
N GLU A 549 -14.83 26.93 9.55
CA GLU A 549 -15.36 28.21 9.08
C GLU A 549 -14.92 29.37 10.00
N GLU A 550 -14.94 29.17 11.32
CA GLU A 550 -14.53 30.19 12.29
C GLU A 550 -13.01 30.44 12.28
N ALA A 551 -12.20 29.38 12.18
CA ALA A 551 -10.75 29.49 12.32
C ALA A 551 -10.02 29.84 11.01
N GLU A 552 -10.46 29.32 9.87
CA GLU A 552 -9.79 29.48 8.56
C GLU A 552 -10.67 30.16 7.49
N GLY A 553 -11.97 30.33 7.76
CA GLY A 553 -12.94 30.89 6.83
C GLY A 553 -13.64 29.83 5.98
N ALA A 554 -14.85 30.15 5.51
CA ALA A 554 -15.72 29.20 4.81
C ALA A 554 -15.16 28.71 3.46
N ALA A 555 -14.30 29.49 2.81
CA ALA A 555 -13.66 29.09 1.55
C ALA A 555 -12.35 28.29 1.74
N SER A 556 -11.93 28.01 2.98
CA SER A 556 -10.74 27.19 3.25
C SER A 556 -10.93 25.76 2.77
N LEU A 557 -9.84 25.10 2.35
CA LEU A 557 -9.91 23.73 1.82
C LEU A 557 -10.54 22.75 2.83
N ASP A 558 -10.24 22.89 4.12
CA ASP A 558 -10.79 22.02 5.16
C ASP A 558 -12.27 22.30 5.43
N ALA A 559 -12.73 23.56 5.33
CA ALA A 559 -14.15 23.89 5.34
C ALA A 559 -14.88 23.30 4.11
N LEU A 560 -14.29 23.38 2.91
CA LEU A 560 -14.86 22.78 1.69
C LEU A 560 -14.98 21.25 1.81
N LYS A 561 -13.96 20.58 2.37
CA LYS A 561 -14.02 19.14 2.69
C LYS A 561 -15.13 18.83 3.70
N ALA A 562 -15.26 19.64 4.75
CA ALA A 562 -16.28 19.48 5.78
C ALA A 562 -17.70 19.71 5.23
N HIS A 563 -17.92 20.71 4.36
CA HIS A 563 -19.19 20.90 3.63
C HIS A 563 -19.54 19.67 2.80
N THR A 564 -18.57 19.12 2.06
CA THR A 564 -18.77 17.94 1.21
C THR A 564 -19.11 16.70 2.05
N LEU A 565 -18.40 16.47 3.15
CA LEU A 565 -18.69 15.39 4.10
C LEU A 565 -20.10 15.54 4.69
N LEU A 566 -20.45 16.73 5.17
CA LEU A 566 -21.77 17.00 5.75
C LEU A 566 -22.89 16.79 4.72
N ALA A 567 -22.74 17.30 3.50
CA ALA A 567 -23.71 17.09 2.41
C ALA A 567 -23.94 15.59 2.14
N ARG A 568 -22.86 14.79 2.06
CA ARG A 568 -22.96 13.34 1.86
C ARG A 568 -23.67 12.63 3.02
N LEU A 569 -23.39 13.03 4.27
CA LEU A 569 -24.06 12.48 5.45
C LEU A 569 -25.55 12.84 5.48
N LEU A 570 -25.91 14.09 5.16
CA LEU A 570 -27.29 14.55 5.06
C LEU A 570 -28.05 13.80 3.96
N THR A 571 -27.40 13.58 2.81
CA THR A 571 -27.94 12.75 1.71
C THR A 571 -28.22 11.33 2.18
N ARG A 572 -27.27 10.67 2.88
CA ARG A 572 -27.48 9.30 3.41
C ARG A 572 -28.62 9.23 4.43
N ARG A 573 -28.90 10.32 5.14
CA ARG A 573 -30.04 10.44 6.06
C ARG A 573 -31.33 10.89 5.38
N SER A 574 -31.35 10.98 4.05
CA SER A 574 -32.47 11.46 3.25
C SER A 574 -32.91 12.90 3.58
N LYS A 575 -32.04 13.70 4.20
CA LYS A 575 -32.25 15.13 4.46
C LYS A 575 -31.82 15.96 3.23
N PHE A 576 -32.53 15.75 2.12
CA PHE A 576 -32.12 16.28 0.82
C PHE A 576 -32.10 17.81 0.76
N ASP A 577 -33.03 18.49 1.43
CA ASP A 577 -33.07 19.97 1.42
C ASP A 577 -31.86 20.58 2.13
N GLU A 578 -31.49 20.06 3.31
CA GLU A 578 -30.30 20.49 4.03
C GLU A 578 -29.03 20.16 3.23
N SER A 579 -28.98 18.96 2.62
CA SER A 579 -27.86 18.58 1.74
C SER A 579 -27.73 19.52 0.55
N LEU A 580 -28.84 19.89 -0.08
CA LEU A 580 -28.88 20.79 -1.22
C LEU A 580 -28.32 22.17 -0.84
N GLN A 581 -28.67 22.69 0.34
CA GLN A 581 -28.12 23.95 0.84
C GLN A 581 -26.60 23.90 1.02
N GLN A 582 -26.06 22.78 1.52
CA GLN A 582 -24.61 22.60 1.64
C GLN A 582 -23.92 22.56 0.26
N LEU A 583 -24.49 21.85 -0.70
CA LEU A 583 -23.94 21.76 -2.06
C LEU A 583 -24.00 23.10 -2.81
N GLN A 584 -25.11 23.84 -2.70
CA GLN A 584 -25.23 25.18 -3.26
C GLN A 584 -24.26 26.18 -2.60
N THR A 585 -23.96 25.98 -1.32
CA THR A 585 -22.94 26.77 -0.63
C THR A 585 -21.55 26.42 -1.15
N LEU A 586 -21.26 25.13 -1.33
CA LEU A 586 -20.01 24.65 -1.94
C LEU A 586 -19.80 25.23 -3.36
N ASP A 587 -20.85 25.23 -4.20
CA ASP A 587 -20.80 25.84 -5.54
C ASP A 587 -20.49 27.33 -5.48
N ARG A 588 -21.12 28.07 -4.55
CA ARG A 588 -20.88 29.51 -4.38
C ARG A 588 -19.46 29.80 -3.90
N LEU A 589 -18.94 29.01 -2.96
CA LEU A 589 -17.60 29.17 -2.40
C LEU A 589 -16.49 28.80 -3.40
N THR A 590 -16.79 27.90 -4.34
CA THR A 590 -15.84 27.45 -5.37
C THR A 590 -16.07 28.09 -6.74
N ALA A 591 -17.04 29.00 -6.85
CA ALA A 591 -17.37 29.67 -8.11
C ALA A 591 -16.15 30.37 -8.72
N GLY A 592 -15.78 29.98 -9.94
CA GLY A 592 -14.62 30.52 -10.66
C GLY A 592 -13.27 29.94 -10.23
N SER A 593 -13.21 29.05 -9.25
CA SER A 593 -11.99 28.30 -8.93
C SER A 593 -11.77 27.20 -9.97
N ASN A 594 -10.56 27.14 -10.52
CA ASN A 594 -10.13 26.03 -11.38
C ASN A 594 -9.25 25.02 -10.63
N GLU A 595 -9.24 25.08 -9.29
CA GLU A 595 -8.46 24.18 -8.45
C GLU A 595 -9.00 22.75 -8.56
N PRO A 596 -8.16 21.76 -8.93
CA PRO A 596 -8.59 20.37 -9.10
C PRO A 596 -9.30 19.78 -7.88
N TYR A 597 -8.83 20.08 -6.67
CA TYR A 597 -9.39 19.52 -5.44
C TYR A 597 -10.79 20.09 -5.14
N ALA A 598 -11.02 21.39 -5.36
CA ALA A 598 -12.34 22.00 -5.24
C ALA A 598 -13.34 21.39 -6.23
N ARG A 599 -12.92 21.20 -7.49
CA ARG A 599 -13.73 20.54 -8.53
C ARG A 599 -14.09 19.10 -8.16
N TYR A 600 -13.13 18.35 -7.59
CA TYR A 600 -13.36 17.00 -7.08
C TYR A 600 -14.41 17.00 -5.96
N LEU A 601 -14.30 17.90 -4.98
CA LEU A 601 -15.23 18.00 -3.85
C LEU A 601 -16.67 18.28 -4.31
N VAL A 602 -16.83 19.26 -5.19
CA VAL A 602 -18.14 19.61 -5.81
C VAL A 602 -18.72 18.42 -6.56
N ALA A 603 -17.93 17.79 -7.44
CA ALA A 603 -18.37 16.64 -8.21
C ALA A 603 -18.73 15.46 -7.30
N SER A 604 -17.92 15.17 -6.28
CA SER A 604 -18.20 14.07 -5.33
C SER A 604 -19.49 14.32 -4.54
N GLY A 605 -19.74 15.55 -4.10
CA GLY A 605 -20.95 15.91 -3.36
C GLY A 605 -22.22 15.77 -4.21
N TRP A 606 -22.25 16.42 -5.38
CA TRP A 606 -23.40 16.37 -6.29
C TRP A 606 -23.64 14.99 -6.88
N GLY A 607 -22.58 14.23 -7.18
CA GLY A 607 -22.69 12.86 -7.67
C GLY A 607 -23.43 11.97 -6.67
N VAL A 608 -23.05 12.00 -5.40
CA VAL A 608 -23.72 11.22 -4.33
C VAL A 608 -25.16 11.69 -4.12
N TYR A 609 -25.41 13.00 -4.15
CA TYR A 609 -26.75 13.57 -3.98
C TYR A 609 -27.72 13.11 -5.06
N HIS A 610 -27.36 13.27 -6.34
CA HIS A 610 -28.23 12.84 -7.45
C HIS A 610 -28.40 11.33 -7.48
N MET A 611 -27.33 10.56 -7.18
CA MET A 611 -27.39 9.10 -7.12
C MET A 611 -28.42 8.61 -6.09
N ASN A 612 -28.41 9.16 -4.87
CA ASN A 612 -29.34 8.77 -3.81
C ASN A 612 -30.78 9.26 -4.05
N ARG A 613 -30.97 10.23 -4.94
CA ARG A 613 -32.30 10.68 -5.39
C ARG A 613 -32.84 9.88 -6.58
N GLY A 614 -32.08 8.93 -7.12
CA GLY A 614 -32.43 8.20 -8.34
C GLY A 614 -32.31 9.05 -9.61
N GLU A 615 -31.67 10.22 -9.54
CA GLU A 615 -31.47 11.12 -10.67
C GLU A 615 -30.20 10.75 -11.44
N TYR A 616 -30.11 9.48 -11.87
CA TYR A 616 -28.88 8.85 -12.38
C TYR A 616 -28.25 9.60 -13.57
N ALA A 617 -29.07 10.11 -14.49
CA ALA A 617 -28.60 10.90 -15.63
C ALA A 617 -27.90 12.20 -15.20
N LYS A 618 -28.35 12.84 -14.11
CA LYS A 618 -27.70 14.05 -13.56
C LYS A 618 -26.44 13.71 -12.77
N ALA A 619 -26.40 12.54 -12.13
CA ALA A 619 -25.20 12.07 -11.43
C ALA A 619 -24.03 11.73 -12.38
N LEU A 620 -24.33 11.31 -13.62
CA LEU A 620 -23.34 10.85 -14.60
C LEU A 620 -22.16 11.81 -14.84
N PRO A 621 -22.38 13.10 -15.18
CA PRO A 621 -21.28 14.04 -15.41
C PRO A 621 -20.41 14.25 -14.17
N HIS A 622 -20.96 14.13 -12.97
CA HIS A 622 -20.21 14.32 -11.74
C HIS A 622 -19.22 13.17 -11.50
N TYR A 623 -19.62 11.91 -11.68
CA TYR A 623 -18.71 10.76 -11.55
C TYR A 623 -17.62 10.73 -12.62
N ARG A 624 -17.93 11.19 -13.85
CA ARG A 624 -16.93 11.37 -14.92
C ARG A 624 -15.85 12.39 -14.60
N VAL A 625 -16.12 13.32 -13.67
CA VAL A 625 -15.14 14.30 -13.17
C VAL A 625 -14.47 13.82 -11.88
N SER A 626 -15.23 13.27 -10.93
CA SER A 626 -14.69 12.92 -9.61
C SER A 626 -13.71 11.74 -9.65
N ILE A 627 -13.98 10.71 -10.47
CA ILE A 627 -13.15 9.49 -10.50
C ILE A 627 -11.73 9.75 -11.04
N PRO A 628 -11.55 10.43 -12.20
CA PRO A 628 -10.22 10.75 -12.70
C PRO A 628 -9.47 11.71 -11.77
N LEU A 629 -10.14 12.75 -11.25
CA LEU A 629 -9.53 13.69 -10.32
C LEU A 629 -9.08 13.01 -9.03
N LEU A 630 -9.88 12.07 -8.50
CA LEU A 630 -9.47 11.31 -7.31
C LEU A 630 -8.22 10.47 -7.58
N ARG A 631 -8.11 9.86 -8.76
CA ARG A 631 -6.92 9.10 -9.18
C ARG A 631 -5.67 9.98 -9.25
N GLU A 632 -5.80 11.23 -9.67
CA GLU A 632 -4.70 12.20 -9.75
C GLU A 632 -4.33 12.80 -8.38
N LEU A 633 -5.34 13.16 -7.58
CA LEU A 633 -5.16 13.89 -6.31
C LEU A 633 -4.80 12.98 -5.14
N GLU A 634 -5.36 11.77 -5.08
CA GLU A 634 -5.13 10.81 -4.00
C GLU A 634 -4.89 9.40 -4.58
N PRO A 635 -3.75 9.17 -5.25
CA PRO A 635 -3.46 7.90 -5.95
C PRO A 635 -3.49 6.68 -5.03
N ASP A 636 -3.15 6.87 -3.75
CA ASP A 636 -3.14 5.82 -2.72
C ASP A 636 -4.53 5.55 -2.12
N ASN A 637 -5.54 6.41 -2.36
CA ASN A 637 -6.89 6.25 -1.81
C ASN A 637 -7.75 5.32 -2.67
N VAL A 638 -7.25 4.11 -2.88
CA VAL A 638 -7.83 3.10 -3.77
C VAL A 638 -9.22 2.67 -3.30
N THR A 639 -9.45 2.60 -1.98
CA THR A 639 -10.75 2.20 -1.42
C THR A 639 -11.87 3.17 -1.81
N LEU A 640 -11.62 4.47 -1.72
CA LEU A 640 -12.62 5.47 -2.10
C LEU A 640 -12.86 5.47 -3.61
N ARG A 641 -11.79 5.28 -4.39
CA ARG A 641 -11.86 5.18 -5.85
C ARG A 641 -12.72 3.99 -6.29
N ASP A 642 -12.46 2.81 -5.75
CA ASP A 642 -13.23 1.61 -6.06
C ASP A 642 -14.70 1.78 -5.68
N SER A 643 -14.99 2.43 -4.55
CA SER A 643 -16.37 2.77 -4.16
C SER A 643 -17.06 3.66 -5.19
N GLN A 644 -16.41 4.74 -5.67
CA GLN A 644 -17.00 5.61 -6.69
C GLN A 644 -17.17 4.89 -8.04
N ARG A 645 -16.25 3.99 -8.40
CA ARG A 645 -16.39 3.16 -9.61
C ARG A 645 -17.56 2.18 -9.52
N MET A 646 -17.79 1.56 -8.36
CA MET A 646 -18.98 0.72 -8.15
C MET A 646 -20.29 1.53 -8.26
N ASP A 647 -20.32 2.74 -7.70
CA ASP A 647 -21.46 3.66 -7.86
C ASP A 647 -21.66 4.05 -9.32
N TYR A 648 -20.57 4.28 -10.06
CA TYR A 648 -20.59 4.57 -11.49
C TYR A 648 -21.12 3.39 -12.34
N VAL A 649 -20.74 2.15 -12.04
CA VAL A 649 -21.30 0.94 -12.67
C VAL A 649 -22.81 0.83 -12.42
N ASN A 650 -23.25 1.05 -11.18
CA ASN A 650 -24.67 1.03 -10.86
C ASN A 650 -25.42 2.14 -11.61
N LEU A 651 -24.86 3.34 -11.66
CA LEU A 651 -25.42 4.47 -12.38
C LEU A 651 -25.59 4.16 -13.87
N LEU A 652 -24.54 3.65 -14.53
CA LEU A 652 -24.58 3.25 -15.94
C LEU A 652 -25.64 2.17 -16.19
N THR A 653 -25.79 1.22 -15.25
CA THR A 653 -26.83 0.18 -15.31
C THR A 653 -28.23 0.79 -15.30
N GLN A 654 -28.48 1.75 -14.40
CA GLN A 654 -29.80 2.37 -14.24
C GLN A 654 -30.21 3.27 -15.42
N ILE A 655 -29.24 3.87 -16.12
CA ILE A 655 -29.52 4.67 -17.33
C ILE A 655 -29.59 3.82 -18.61
N GLY A 656 -29.37 2.51 -18.52
CA GLY A 656 -29.43 1.58 -19.65
C GLY A 656 -28.14 1.45 -20.47
N GLU A 657 -27.03 2.05 -20.02
CA GLU A 657 -25.70 1.95 -20.67
C GLU A 657 -24.99 0.65 -20.27
N LEU A 658 -25.65 -0.49 -20.53
CA LEU A 658 -25.30 -1.81 -19.97
C LEU A 658 -23.92 -2.30 -20.42
N ALA A 659 -23.53 -2.05 -21.67
CA ALA A 659 -22.22 -2.44 -22.19
C ALA A 659 -21.08 -1.68 -21.49
N GLN A 660 -21.27 -0.38 -21.26
CA GLN A 660 -20.29 0.44 -20.54
C GLN A 660 -20.20 0.03 -19.07
N ALA A 661 -21.35 -0.24 -18.42
CA ALA A 661 -21.40 -0.71 -17.04
C ALA A 661 -20.61 -2.02 -16.86
N ARG A 662 -20.77 -2.98 -17.78
CA ARG A 662 -20.01 -4.24 -17.75
C ARG A 662 -18.51 -4.02 -17.94
N ALA A 663 -18.13 -3.26 -18.96
CA ALA A 663 -16.71 -3.01 -19.24
C ALA A 663 -16.01 -2.36 -18.04
N GLU A 664 -16.63 -1.34 -17.44
CA GLU A 664 -16.12 -0.66 -16.26
C GLU A 664 -16.04 -1.58 -15.04
N GLY A 665 -17.07 -2.40 -14.79
CA GLY A 665 -17.10 -3.30 -13.64
C GLY A 665 -16.14 -4.49 -13.77
N GLU A 666 -16.00 -5.08 -14.97
CA GLU A 666 -15.01 -6.13 -15.23
C GLU A 666 -13.58 -5.60 -15.11
N ASP A 667 -13.34 -4.38 -15.59
CA ASP A 667 -12.06 -3.71 -15.43
C ASP A 667 -11.72 -3.47 -13.95
N LEU A 668 -12.69 -2.98 -13.17
CA LEU A 668 -12.54 -2.83 -11.72
C LEU A 668 -12.22 -4.16 -11.04
N ILE A 669 -12.89 -5.25 -11.40
CA ILE A 669 -12.64 -6.58 -10.82
C ILE A 669 -11.21 -7.06 -11.15
N ARG A 670 -10.73 -6.84 -12.38
CA ARG A 670 -9.34 -7.18 -12.76
C ARG A 670 -8.32 -6.36 -11.97
N GLU A 671 -8.53 -5.05 -11.85
CA GLU A 671 -7.65 -4.17 -11.05
C GLU A 671 -7.59 -4.58 -9.58
N ILE A 672 -8.72 -5.01 -8.99
CA ILE A 672 -8.76 -5.47 -7.60
C ILE A 672 -8.01 -6.79 -7.45
N ALA A 673 -8.23 -7.75 -8.36
CA ALA A 673 -7.63 -9.09 -8.30
C ALA A 673 -6.10 -9.10 -8.45
N ALA A 674 -5.52 -8.07 -9.08
CA ALA A 674 -4.07 -7.95 -9.22
C ALA A 674 -3.35 -7.50 -7.93
N ARG A 675 -4.08 -7.13 -6.87
CA ARG A 675 -3.50 -6.56 -5.64
C ARG A 675 -3.09 -7.67 -4.66
N PRO A 676 -1.86 -7.67 -4.11
CA PRO A 676 -1.36 -8.74 -3.22
C PRO A 676 -2.14 -8.93 -1.92
N ASP A 677 -2.85 -7.90 -1.45
CA ASP A 677 -3.49 -7.84 -0.14
C ASP A 677 -5.03 -7.99 -0.18
N ASP A 678 -5.64 -8.27 -1.34
CA ASP A 678 -7.11 -8.39 -1.41
C ASP A 678 -7.61 -9.71 -0.81
N ASN A 679 -8.49 -9.59 0.20
CA ASN A 679 -9.18 -10.73 0.80
C ASN A 679 -10.41 -11.19 -0.01
N GLY A 680 -10.65 -10.55 -1.16
CA GLY A 680 -11.73 -10.81 -2.10
C GLY A 680 -13.02 -10.05 -1.79
N LEU A 681 -13.10 -9.29 -0.70
CA LEU A 681 -14.34 -8.63 -0.28
C LEU A 681 -14.74 -7.51 -1.25
N VAL A 682 -13.79 -6.67 -1.65
CA VAL A 682 -14.07 -5.55 -2.57
C VAL A 682 -14.41 -6.09 -3.96
N ALA A 683 -13.71 -7.15 -4.41
CA ALA A 683 -14.04 -7.85 -5.64
C ALA A 683 -15.46 -8.44 -5.60
N ALA A 684 -15.91 -9.00 -4.46
CA ALA A 684 -17.27 -9.49 -4.30
C ALA A 684 -18.32 -8.37 -4.43
N PHE A 685 -18.06 -7.17 -3.88
CA PHE A 685 -18.95 -6.02 -4.06
C PHE A 685 -19.04 -5.58 -5.52
N ALA A 686 -17.90 -5.53 -6.22
CA ALA A 686 -17.87 -5.20 -7.64
C ALA A 686 -18.59 -6.26 -8.50
N ARG A 687 -18.42 -7.55 -8.21
CA ARG A 687 -19.17 -8.65 -8.85
C ARG A 687 -20.67 -8.51 -8.65
N ALA A 688 -21.12 -8.18 -7.44
CA ALA A 688 -22.53 -7.93 -7.19
C ALA A 688 -23.07 -6.75 -8.00
N ALA A 689 -22.28 -5.68 -8.17
CA ALA A 689 -22.66 -4.54 -9.01
C ALA A 689 -22.80 -4.94 -10.50
N VAL A 690 -21.85 -5.70 -11.05
CA VAL A 690 -21.91 -6.22 -12.43
C VAL A 690 -23.07 -7.20 -12.62
N ALA A 691 -23.36 -8.02 -11.62
CA ALA A 691 -24.48 -8.97 -11.68
C ALA A 691 -25.85 -8.27 -11.79
N ARG A 692 -26.01 -7.09 -11.18
CA ARG A 692 -27.21 -6.26 -11.40
C ARG A 692 -27.32 -5.81 -12.86
N THR A 693 -26.21 -5.50 -13.51
CA THR A 693 -26.20 -5.17 -14.95
C THR A 693 -26.72 -6.34 -15.78
N TYR A 694 -26.30 -7.58 -15.49
CA TYR A 694 -26.84 -8.77 -16.17
C TYR A 694 -28.34 -9.00 -15.87
N THR A 695 -28.80 -8.64 -14.67
CA THR A 695 -30.23 -8.74 -14.31
C THR A 695 -31.08 -7.83 -15.19
N ILE A 696 -30.64 -6.58 -15.41
CA ILE A 696 -31.32 -5.63 -16.29
C ILE A 696 -31.21 -6.04 -17.77
N ASP A 697 -30.09 -6.62 -18.18
CA ASP A 697 -29.88 -7.14 -19.56
C ASP A 697 -30.70 -8.40 -19.86
N GLY A 698 -31.30 -9.03 -18.84
CA GLY A 698 -32.08 -10.26 -18.96
C GLY A 698 -31.25 -11.55 -18.92
N GLU A 699 -29.94 -11.47 -18.74
CA GLU A 699 -29.04 -12.62 -18.59
C GLU A 699 -29.07 -13.18 -17.14
N LEU A 700 -30.25 -13.66 -16.72
CA LEU A 700 -30.52 -14.02 -15.32
C LEU A 700 -29.62 -15.13 -14.76
N ASP A 701 -29.17 -16.07 -15.60
CA ASP A 701 -28.26 -17.15 -15.18
C ASP A 701 -26.88 -16.62 -14.77
N LYS A 702 -26.33 -15.68 -15.56
CA LYS A 702 -25.06 -15.01 -15.24
C LYS A 702 -25.19 -14.12 -14.01
N ALA A 703 -26.31 -13.40 -13.90
CA ALA A 703 -26.60 -12.56 -12.75
C ALA A 703 -26.65 -13.37 -11.45
N GLU A 704 -27.41 -14.47 -11.43
CA GLU A 704 -27.55 -15.32 -10.25
C GLU A 704 -26.21 -15.94 -9.85
N ALA A 705 -25.46 -16.49 -10.81
CA ALA A 705 -24.15 -17.08 -10.55
C ALA A 705 -23.18 -16.06 -9.92
N GLY A 706 -23.14 -14.83 -10.45
CA GLY A 706 -22.31 -13.75 -9.92
C GLY A 706 -22.72 -13.31 -8.50
N LEU A 707 -24.02 -13.21 -8.23
CA LEU A 707 -24.54 -12.84 -6.90
C LEU A 707 -24.29 -13.92 -5.85
N LEU A 708 -24.47 -15.20 -6.19
CA LEU A 708 -24.21 -16.32 -5.27
C LEU A 708 -22.73 -16.44 -4.92
N ASP A 709 -21.85 -16.21 -5.89
CA ASP A 709 -20.39 -16.17 -5.67
C ASP A 709 -19.99 -14.98 -4.77
N ALA A 710 -20.53 -13.78 -5.06
CA ALA A 710 -20.32 -12.61 -4.21
C ALA A 710 -20.84 -12.83 -2.79
N GLN A 711 -22.05 -13.40 -2.65
CA GLN A 711 -22.67 -13.71 -1.37
C GLN A 711 -21.80 -14.64 -0.51
N LYS A 712 -21.26 -15.71 -1.09
CA LYS A 712 -20.35 -16.62 -0.38
C LYS A 712 -19.21 -15.88 0.31
N THR A 713 -18.58 -14.96 -0.42
CA THR A 713 -17.46 -14.17 0.11
C THR A 713 -17.93 -13.17 1.17
N ILE A 714 -19.05 -12.48 0.93
CA ILE A 714 -19.62 -11.51 1.87
C ILE A 714 -20.02 -12.18 3.19
N VAL A 715 -20.73 -13.30 3.14
CA VAL A 715 -21.15 -14.05 4.32
C VAL A 715 -19.93 -14.59 5.08
N ARG A 716 -18.94 -15.14 4.39
CA ARG A 716 -17.72 -15.66 5.00
C ARG A 716 -16.94 -14.58 5.78
N LEU A 717 -16.86 -13.36 5.25
CA LEU A 717 -16.02 -12.30 5.81
C LEU A 717 -16.77 -11.33 6.75
N LEU A 718 -18.04 -11.05 6.48
CA LEU A 718 -18.83 -10.07 7.22
C LEU A 718 -19.96 -10.69 8.06
N GLY A 719 -20.27 -11.97 7.85
CA GLY A 719 -21.38 -12.68 8.51
C GLY A 719 -22.71 -12.58 7.76
N GLU A 720 -23.64 -13.47 8.10
CA GLU A 720 -24.96 -13.57 7.47
C GLU A 720 -25.83 -12.33 7.68
N GLU A 721 -25.74 -11.70 8.85
CA GLU A 721 -26.58 -10.57 9.27
C GLU A 721 -26.11 -9.19 8.75
N HIS A 722 -25.08 -9.15 7.90
CA HIS A 722 -24.50 -7.89 7.43
C HIS A 722 -25.36 -7.22 6.35
N THR A 723 -25.47 -5.88 6.35
CA THR A 723 -26.32 -5.11 5.40
C THR A 723 -25.96 -5.39 3.93
N ARG A 724 -24.68 -5.68 3.64
CA ARG A 724 -24.23 -6.04 2.28
C ARG A 724 -24.82 -7.37 1.80
N ASN A 725 -25.06 -8.33 2.70
CA ASN A 725 -25.76 -9.56 2.37
C ASN A 725 -27.25 -9.28 2.11
N LEU A 726 -27.89 -8.40 2.90
CA LEU A 726 -29.27 -7.95 2.65
C LEU A 726 -29.45 -7.39 1.23
N MET A 727 -28.49 -6.61 0.74
CA MET A 727 -28.54 -6.09 -0.63
C MET A 727 -28.47 -7.21 -1.68
N VAL A 728 -27.54 -8.16 -1.53
CA VAL A 728 -27.40 -9.29 -2.46
C VAL A 728 -28.63 -10.19 -2.44
N GLN A 729 -29.23 -10.41 -1.27
CA GLN A 729 -30.50 -11.12 -1.12
C GLN A 729 -31.64 -10.41 -1.86
N GLY A 730 -31.66 -9.07 -1.85
CA GLY A 730 -32.62 -8.29 -2.63
C GLY A 730 -32.47 -8.46 -4.14
N ASP A 731 -31.23 -8.50 -4.63
CA ASP A 731 -30.96 -8.74 -6.05
C ASP A 731 -31.34 -10.18 -6.45
N LEU A 732 -31.04 -11.17 -5.61
CA LEU A 732 -31.44 -12.58 -5.81
C LEU A 732 -32.97 -12.74 -5.78
N LEU A 733 -33.66 -11.99 -4.92
CA LEU A 733 -35.11 -11.92 -4.88
C LEU A 733 -35.68 -11.38 -6.20
N ASP A 734 -35.14 -10.29 -6.75
CA ASP A 734 -35.58 -9.75 -8.04
C ASP A 734 -35.43 -10.78 -9.17
N ILE A 735 -34.31 -11.51 -9.21
CA ILE A 735 -34.10 -12.59 -10.18
C ILE A 735 -35.14 -13.71 -10.01
N ALA A 736 -35.39 -14.15 -8.78
CA ALA A 736 -36.38 -15.20 -8.51
C ALA A 736 -37.79 -14.78 -8.91
N VAL A 737 -38.18 -13.53 -8.63
CA VAL A 737 -39.47 -12.96 -9.04
C VAL A 737 -39.59 -12.89 -10.58
N ARG A 738 -38.53 -12.46 -11.28
CA ARG A 738 -38.51 -12.40 -12.76
C ARG A 738 -38.66 -13.78 -13.42
N ARG A 739 -38.11 -14.83 -12.80
CA ARG A 739 -38.30 -16.22 -13.24
C ARG A 739 -39.61 -16.86 -12.77
N SER A 740 -40.38 -16.17 -11.92
CA SER A 740 -41.53 -16.74 -11.24
C SER A 740 -41.18 -18.00 -10.42
N ASP A 741 -39.96 -18.07 -9.88
CA ASP A 741 -39.52 -19.09 -8.92
C ASP A 741 -39.98 -18.69 -7.51
N TRP A 742 -41.29 -18.84 -7.28
CA TRP A 742 -41.93 -18.44 -6.03
C TRP A 742 -41.37 -19.12 -4.78
N PRO A 743 -40.98 -20.42 -4.79
CA PRO A 743 -40.31 -21.04 -3.65
C PRO A 743 -39.02 -20.32 -3.23
N ARG A 744 -38.13 -20.01 -4.18
CA ARG A 744 -36.89 -19.25 -3.87
C ARG A 744 -37.18 -17.81 -3.48
N ALA A 745 -38.08 -17.14 -4.20
CA ALA A 745 -38.48 -15.77 -3.89
C ALA A 745 -39.03 -15.66 -2.46
N LEU A 746 -39.78 -16.67 -2.00
CA LEU A 746 -40.34 -16.69 -0.65
C LEU A 746 -39.24 -16.84 0.42
N ASP A 747 -38.28 -17.74 0.21
CA ASP A 747 -37.12 -17.91 1.10
C ASP A 747 -36.31 -16.62 1.22
N TYR A 748 -35.96 -15.99 0.09
CA TYR A 748 -35.22 -14.73 0.08
C TYR A 748 -35.99 -13.59 0.76
N ALA A 749 -37.26 -13.39 0.43
CA ALA A 749 -38.07 -12.32 1.02
C ALA A 749 -38.26 -12.50 2.54
N GLN A 750 -38.45 -13.74 3.01
CA GLN A 750 -38.53 -14.05 4.44
C GLN A 750 -37.24 -13.73 5.18
N ARG A 751 -36.09 -14.18 4.66
CA ARG A 751 -34.77 -13.90 5.26
C ARG A 751 -34.47 -12.40 5.29
N MET A 752 -34.75 -11.69 4.20
CA MET A 752 -34.57 -10.25 4.13
C MET A 752 -35.41 -9.53 5.19
N HIS A 753 -36.68 -9.90 5.33
CA HIS A 753 -37.57 -9.29 6.31
C HIS A 753 -37.12 -9.61 7.74
N ALA A 754 -36.82 -10.87 8.05
CA ALA A 754 -36.33 -11.30 9.37
C ALA A 754 -35.05 -10.55 9.78
N MET A 755 -34.06 -10.46 8.88
CA MET A 755 -32.82 -9.72 9.12
C MET A 755 -33.08 -8.23 9.32
N SER A 756 -33.95 -7.61 8.50
CA SER A 756 -34.30 -6.20 8.66
C SER A 756 -35.01 -5.91 9.98
N LEU A 757 -35.90 -6.80 10.42
CA LEU A 757 -36.61 -6.70 11.68
C LEU A 757 -35.66 -6.84 12.88
N ALA A 758 -34.76 -7.82 12.84
CA ALA A 758 -33.75 -8.03 13.88
C ALA A 758 -32.79 -6.84 13.99
N LYS A 759 -32.37 -6.27 12.85
CA LYS A 759 -31.36 -5.22 12.80
C LYS A 759 -31.91 -3.82 13.04
N PHE A 760 -33.03 -3.46 12.42
CA PHE A 760 -33.57 -2.09 12.44
C PHE A 760 -34.81 -1.94 13.33
N GLY A 761 -35.43 -3.06 13.72
CA GLY A 761 -36.67 -3.06 14.48
C GLY A 761 -37.93 -2.87 13.61
N PRO A 762 -39.11 -3.04 14.21
CA PRO A 762 -40.40 -3.07 13.52
C PRO A 762 -40.89 -1.71 13.01
N GLU A 763 -40.33 -0.61 13.51
CA GLU A 763 -40.77 0.76 13.19
C GLU A 763 -39.98 1.41 12.07
N HIS A 764 -38.93 0.74 11.58
CA HIS A 764 -38.02 1.30 10.59
C HIS A 764 -38.55 1.11 9.16
N ASN A 765 -38.46 2.15 8.32
CA ASN A 765 -38.96 2.13 6.94
C ASN A 765 -38.44 0.94 6.10
N VAL A 766 -37.17 0.57 6.27
CA VAL A 766 -36.57 -0.58 5.56
C VAL A 766 -37.30 -1.89 5.91
N THR A 767 -37.72 -2.07 7.16
CA THR A 767 -38.46 -3.24 7.61
C THR A 767 -39.85 -3.28 6.96
N SER A 768 -40.50 -2.13 6.78
CA SER A 768 -41.76 -2.03 6.05
C SER A 768 -41.59 -2.30 4.55
N VAL A 769 -40.48 -1.88 3.94
CA VAL A 769 -40.19 -2.16 2.52
C VAL A 769 -39.90 -3.65 2.29
N THR A 770 -39.14 -4.31 3.16
CA THR A 770 -38.94 -5.77 3.06
C THR A 770 -40.24 -6.53 3.31
N ALA A 771 -41.12 -6.00 4.18
CA ALA A 771 -42.47 -6.53 4.33
C ALA A 771 -43.28 -6.40 3.03
N ILE A 772 -43.26 -5.25 2.34
CA ILE A 772 -43.94 -5.10 1.04
C ILE A 772 -43.47 -6.18 0.06
N ASN A 773 -42.15 -6.36 -0.07
CA ASN A 773 -41.58 -7.36 -0.99
C ASN A 773 -42.02 -8.78 -0.63
N TRP A 774 -42.04 -9.13 0.66
CA TRP A 774 -42.54 -10.43 1.11
C TRP A 774 -44.04 -10.60 0.87
N GLY A 775 -44.83 -9.56 1.12
CA GLY A 775 -46.26 -9.53 0.86
C GLY A 775 -46.59 -9.69 -0.62
N GLN A 776 -45.83 -9.05 -1.51
CA GLN A 776 -45.93 -9.25 -2.95
C GLN A 776 -45.67 -10.72 -3.33
N VAL A 777 -44.58 -11.31 -2.85
CA VAL A 777 -44.26 -12.71 -3.16
C VAL A 777 -45.33 -13.67 -2.63
N LEU A 778 -45.87 -13.40 -1.43
CA LEU A 778 -46.97 -14.19 -0.86
C LEU A 778 -48.23 -14.10 -1.73
N TYR A 779 -48.57 -12.92 -2.24
CA TYR A 779 -49.70 -12.73 -3.15
C TYR A 779 -49.51 -13.49 -4.47
N GLU A 780 -48.33 -13.38 -5.09
CA GLU A 780 -48.03 -14.09 -6.34
C GLU A 780 -48.00 -15.62 -6.15
N ASN A 781 -47.57 -16.10 -4.97
CA ASN A 781 -47.59 -17.51 -4.58
C ASN A 781 -48.97 -18.02 -4.11
N GLY A 782 -50.00 -17.17 -4.05
CA GLY A 782 -51.37 -17.55 -3.68
C GLY A 782 -51.68 -17.59 -2.18
N ASN A 783 -50.79 -17.11 -1.31
CA ASN A 783 -51.00 -17.05 0.13
C ASN A 783 -51.62 -15.72 0.58
N ASP A 784 -52.87 -15.49 0.15
CA ASP A 784 -53.54 -14.19 0.26
C ASP A 784 -53.78 -13.74 1.70
N THR A 785 -53.99 -14.66 2.64
CA THR A 785 -54.24 -14.32 4.06
C THR A 785 -53.01 -13.69 4.70
N GLN A 786 -51.84 -14.30 4.50
CA GLN A 786 -50.60 -13.78 5.05
C GLN A 786 -50.15 -12.51 4.31
N ALA A 787 -50.34 -12.47 2.98
CA ALA A 787 -50.08 -11.27 2.19
C ALA A 787 -50.90 -10.07 2.69
N GLU A 788 -52.20 -10.24 2.95
CA GLU A 788 -53.07 -9.15 3.41
C GLU A 788 -52.58 -8.56 4.74
N ALA A 789 -52.31 -9.42 5.74
CA ALA A 789 -51.89 -8.97 7.06
C ALA A 789 -50.61 -8.13 7.00
N LEU A 790 -49.62 -8.65 6.25
CA LEU A 790 -48.31 -8.05 6.13
C LEU A 790 -48.33 -6.73 5.33
N LEU A 791 -49.05 -6.70 4.21
CA LEU A 791 -49.18 -5.51 3.36
C LEU A 791 -50.01 -4.41 4.02
N ARG A 792 -51.03 -4.78 4.81
CA ARG A 792 -51.82 -3.81 5.59
C ARG A 792 -50.97 -3.12 6.64
N GLU A 793 -50.22 -3.89 7.42
CA GLU A 793 -49.31 -3.32 8.42
C GLU A 793 -48.29 -2.38 7.77
N ALA A 794 -47.66 -2.80 6.65
CA ALA A 794 -46.70 -1.98 5.93
C ALA A 794 -47.32 -0.70 5.36
N TYR A 795 -48.52 -0.79 4.76
CA TYR A 795 -49.24 0.37 4.22
C TYR A 795 -49.61 1.37 5.30
N ASP A 796 -50.19 0.91 6.41
CA ASP A 796 -50.63 1.78 7.50
C ASP A 796 -49.43 2.51 8.12
N LYS A 797 -48.32 1.78 8.37
CA LYS A 797 -47.08 2.35 8.91
C LYS A 797 -46.46 3.39 7.97
N LEU A 798 -46.23 3.04 6.71
CA LEU A 798 -45.59 3.94 5.76
C LEU A 798 -46.47 5.15 5.44
N SER A 799 -47.79 4.97 5.36
CA SER A 799 -48.72 6.08 5.15
C SER A 799 -48.73 7.04 6.33
N ALA A 800 -48.63 6.54 7.56
CA ALA A 800 -48.54 7.38 8.77
C ALA A 800 -47.19 8.12 8.86
N GLN A 801 -46.08 7.47 8.51
CA GLN A 801 -44.74 8.04 8.67
C GLN A 801 -44.31 8.95 7.50
N LEU A 802 -44.64 8.56 6.26
CA LEU A 802 -44.17 9.22 5.03
C LEU A 802 -45.29 9.88 4.22
N GLY A 803 -46.54 9.65 4.60
CA GLY A 803 -47.72 10.08 3.85
C GLY A 803 -48.17 9.05 2.82
N ALA A 804 -49.48 9.02 2.55
CA ALA A 804 -50.10 8.07 1.61
C ALA A 804 -49.64 8.25 0.15
N LYS A 805 -49.14 9.44 -0.22
CA LYS A 805 -48.59 9.73 -1.55
C LYS A 805 -47.11 9.37 -1.71
N ASN A 806 -46.45 8.88 -0.66
CA ASN A 806 -45.07 8.43 -0.80
C ASN A 806 -45.00 7.20 -1.73
N PRO A 807 -43.99 7.09 -2.62
CA PRO A 807 -43.86 5.96 -3.53
C PRO A 807 -43.94 4.58 -2.86
N GLN A 808 -43.34 4.39 -1.67
CA GLN A 808 -43.38 3.11 -0.97
C GLN A 808 -44.77 2.82 -0.37
N SER A 809 -45.45 3.85 0.15
CA SER A 809 -46.84 3.75 0.59
C SER A 809 -47.77 3.37 -0.57
N GLN A 810 -47.53 3.93 -1.76
CA GLN A 810 -48.29 3.64 -2.97
C GLN A 810 -48.10 2.20 -3.44
N ILE A 811 -46.86 1.68 -3.41
CA ILE A 811 -46.56 0.27 -3.72
C ILE A 811 -47.29 -0.67 -2.74
N ALA A 812 -47.20 -0.39 -1.43
CA ALA A 812 -47.93 -1.17 -0.42
C ALA A 812 -49.44 -1.15 -0.66
N GLY A 813 -49.98 0.04 -0.95
CA GLY A 813 -51.40 0.25 -1.23
C GLY A 813 -51.88 -0.52 -2.46
N TYR A 814 -51.07 -0.56 -3.52
CA TYR A 814 -51.38 -1.36 -4.71
C TYR A 814 -51.48 -2.85 -4.39
N TRP A 815 -50.45 -3.42 -3.76
CA TRP A 815 -50.45 -4.85 -3.45
C TRP A 815 -51.55 -5.22 -2.47
N LEU A 816 -51.82 -4.37 -1.48
CA LEU A 816 -52.94 -4.56 -0.56
C LEU A 816 -54.29 -4.52 -1.30
N ALA A 817 -54.48 -3.57 -2.22
CA ALA A 817 -55.70 -3.50 -3.03
C ALA A 817 -55.89 -4.74 -3.92
N ALA A 818 -54.81 -5.25 -4.53
CA ALA A 818 -54.84 -6.46 -5.33
C ALA A 818 -55.26 -7.70 -4.51
N VAL A 819 -54.65 -7.88 -3.33
CA VAL A 819 -55.01 -8.97 -2.39
C VAL A 819 -56.46 -8.84 -1.93
N LEU A 820 -56.89 -7.64 -1.54
CA LEU A 820 -58.27 -7.40 -1.08
C LEU A 820 -59.30 -7.69 -2.16
N LEU A 821 -58.99 -7.31 -3.41
CA LEU A 821 -59.84 -7.59 -4.54
C LEU A 821 -60.04 -9.10 -4.72
N ASP A 822 -58.95 -9.87 -4.69
CA ASP A 822 -58.95 -11.35 -4.82
C ASP A 822 -59.61 -12.07 -3.65
N ARG A 823 -59.59 -11.47 -2.46
CA ARG A 823 -60.36 -11.94 -1.29
C ARG A 823 -61.82 -11.51 -1.30
N GLY A 824 -62.29 -10.83 -2.35
CA GLY A 824 -63.69 -10.40 -2.52
C GLY A 824 -64.06 -9.12 -1.75
N ARG A 825 -63.10 -8.43 -1.12
CA ARG A 825 -63.32 -7.16 -0.38
C ARG A 825 -63.26 -5.95 -1.31
N ARG A 826 -64.16 -5.95 -2.30
CA ARG A 826 -64.17 -5.00 -3.41
C ARG A 826 -64.19 -3.54 -2.98
N ASP A 827 -65.02 -3.17 -2.00
CA ASP A 827 -65.18 -1.77 -1.59
C ASP A 827 -63.91 -1.20 -0.94
N GLU A 828 -63.17 -2.02 -0.19
CA GLU A 828 -61.88 -1.62 0.38
C GLU A 828 -60.81 -1.51 -0.70
N ALA A 829 -60.75 -2.49 -1.61
CA ALA A 829 -59.85 -2.45 -2.75
C ALA A 829 -60.10 -1.21 -3.64
N ALA A 830 -61.37 -0.84 -3.86
CA ALA A 830 -61.74 0.36 -4.60
C ALA A 830 -61.28 1.66 -3.90
N ARG A 831 -61.43 1.75 -2.57
CA ARG A 831 -60.95 2.90 -1.80
C ARG A 831 -59.44 3.08 -1.92
N LEU A 832 -58.67 1.99 -1.78
CA LEU A 832 -57.21 2.04 -1.93
C LEU A 832 -56.80 2.37 -3.37
N ALA A 833 -57.41 1.71 -4.36
CA ALA A 833 -57.12 1.95 -5.78
C ALA A 833 -57.40 3.40 -6.19
N ALA A 834 -58.40 4.07 -5.59
CA ALA A 834 -58.69 5.48 -5.83
C ALA A 834 -57.59 6.42 -5.33
N THR A 835 -56.77 5.99 -4.38
CA THR A 835 -55.62 6.77 -3.86
C THR A 835 -54.33 6.55 -4.64
N LEU A 836 -54.32 5.63 -5.62
CA LEU A 836 -53.13 5.30 -6.39
C LEU A 836 -52.86 6.35 -7.48
N GLU A 837 -51.63 6.85 -7.52
CA GLU A 837 -51.14 7.81 -8.51
C GLU A 837 -50.11 7.10 -9.44
N PRO A 838 -50.45 6.85 -10.72
CA PRO A 838 -49.58 6.13 -11.65
C PRO A 838 -48.20 6.77 -11.82
N GLU A 839 -48.10 8.11 -11.87
CA GLU A 839 -46.80 8.79 -12.01
C GLU A 839 -45.92 8.60 -10.77
N THR A 840 -46.52 8.42 -9.60
CA THR A 840 -45.80 8.21 -8.33
C THR A 840 -45.29 6.77 -8.24
N LEU A 841 -46.07 5.80 -8.71
CA LEU A 841 -45.66 4.39 -8.80
C LEU A 841 -44.52 4.18 -9.83
N ASP A 842 -44.61 4.83 -10.99
CA ASP A 842 -43.56 4.72 -12.02
C ASP A 842 -42.21 5.32 -11.58
N LYS A 843 -42.22 6.35 -10.73
CA LYS A 843 -40.99 6.94 -10.14
C LYS A 843 -40.26 6.01 -9.17
N ALA A 844 -40.95 5.00 -8.62
CA ALA A 844 -40.40 4.13 -7.58
C ALA A 844 -39.52 2.99 -8.12
N ASP A 845 -39.70 2.60 -9.38
CA ASP A 845 -39.19 1.34 -9.95
C ASP A 845 -38.52 1.52 -11.33
N GLY A 846 -38.03 2.73 -11.64
CA GLY A 846 -37.23 2.98 -12.85
C GLY A 846 -37.97 2.85 -14.19
N GLY A 847 -39.30 2.74 -14.19
CA GLY A 847 -40.15 2.78 -15.37
C GLY A 847 -40.17 1.50 -16.21
N SER A 848 -41.31 0.78 -16.19
CA SER A 848 -41.86 -0.12 -17.26
C SER A 848 -42.76 -1.24 -16.70
N GLY A 849 -43.72 -0.93 -15.82
CA GLY A 849 -44.68 -1.97 -15.42
C GLY A 849 -45.79 -1.61 -14.45
N TRP A 850 -45.83 -0.40 -13.89
CA TRP A 850 -46.90 -0.02 -12.98
C TRP A 850 -48.17 0.38 -13.71
N LYS A 851 -48.07 1.06 -14.86
CA LYS A 851 -49.23 1.42 -15.67
C LYS A 851 -50.10 0.20 -16.07
N PRO A 852 -49.57 -0.90 -16.65
CA PRO A 852 -50.37 -2.09 -16.93
C PRO A 852 -50.97 -2.74 -15.67
N ARG A 853 -50.23 -2.73 -14.56
CA ARG A 853 -50.68 -3.25 -13.25
C ARG A 853 -51.86 -2.49 -12.68
N GLU A 854 -51.80 -1.16 -12.75
CA GLU A 854 -52.82 -0.26 -12.26
C GLU A 854 -54.09 -0.35 -13.11
N GLN A 855 -53.93 -0.37 -14.44
CA GLN A 855 -55.02 -0.60 -15.40
C GLN A 855 -55.70 -1.95 -15.16
N ALA A 856 -54.92 -3.01 -14.92
CA ALA A 856 -55.46 -4.33 -14.57
C ALA A 856 -56.29 -4.27 -13.28
N LEU A 857 -55.77 -3.64 -12.22
CA LEU A 857 -56.47 -3.52 -10.94
C LEU A 857 -57.82 -2.78 -11.10
N ARG A 858 -57.82 -1.63 -11.79
CA ARG A 858 -59.05 -0.86 -12.06
C ARG A 858 -60.02 -1.62 -12.95
N GLY A 859 -59.53 -2.25 -14.01
CA GLY A 859 -60.33 -3.07 -14.91
C GLY A 859 -60.99 -4.23 -14.17
N LEU A 860 -60.26 -4.93 -13.29
CA LEU A 860 -60.79 -6.02 -12.47
C LEU A 860 -61.82 -5.52 -11.44
N LEU A 861 -61.63 -4.33 -10.87
CA LEU A 861 -62.61 -3.70 -9.96
C LEU A 861 -63.94 -3.38 -10.65
N LEU A 862 -63.91 -2.91 -11.89
CA LEU A 862 -65.11 -2.65 -12.71
C LEU A 862 -65.76 -3.95 -13.17
N ALA A 863 -64.95 -4.92 -13.61
CA ALA A 863 -65.39 -6.24 -14.04
C ALA A 863 -66.20 -6.96 -12.94
N ARG A 864 -65.64 -7.03 -11.73
CA ARG A 864 -66.28 -7.64 -10.55
C ARG A 864 -67.46 -6.82 -10.03
N GLY A 865 -67.64 -5.60 -10.54
CA GLY A 865 -68.78 -4.75 -10.27
C GLY A 865 -69.94 -4.80 -11.26
N GLY A 866 -69.80 -5.57 -12.33
CA GLY A 866 -70.81 -5.66 -13.37
C GLY A 866 -70.69 -4.61 -14.49
N ASP A 867 -69.78 -3.63 -14.38
CA ASP A 867 -69.55 -2.66 -15.45
C ASP A 867 -68.54 -3.21 -16.48
N ARG A 868 -69.02 -4.16 -17.27
CA ARG A 868 -68.20 -4.81 -18.32
C ARG A 868 -67.77 -3.84 -19.42
N ALA A 869 -68.61 -2.84 -19.72
CA ALA A 869 -68.33 -1.88 -20.79
C ALA A 869 -67.14 -0.99 -20.45
N ALA A 870 -67.05 -0.51 -19.20
CA ALA A 870 -65.90 0.28 -18.75
C ALA A 870 -64.66 -0.59 -18.44
N ALA A 871 -64.85 -1.85 -18.05
CA ALA A 871 -63.76 -2.75 -17.71
C ALA A 871 -62.95 -3.24 -18.93
N ALA A 872 -63.62 -3.57 -20.04
CA ALA A 872 -63.01 -4.16 -21.22
C ALA A 872 -61.81 -3.37 -21.81
N PRO A 873 -61.88 -2.03 -22.04
CA PRO A 873 -60.75 -1.29 -22.58
C PRO A 873 -59.55 -1.28 -21.63
N LEU A 874 -59.76 -1.12 -20.33
CA LEU A 874 -58.68 -1.11 -19.33
C LEU A 874 -57.98 -2.47 -19.24
N LEU A 875 -58.74 -3.57 -19.24
CA LEU A 875 -58.18 -4.91 -19.21
C LEU A 875 -57.43 -5.26 -20.51
N SER A 876 -57.93 -4.81 -21.66
CA SER A 876 -57.27 -4.99 -22.95
C SER A 876 -55.92 -4.26 -23.00
N GLU A 877 -55.91 -2.98 -22.63
CA GLU A 877 -54.69 -2.17 -22.53
C GLU A 877 -53.70 -2.76 -21.53
N ALA A 878 -54.17 -3.20 -20.37
CA ALA A 878 -53.33 -3.85 -19.36
C ALA A 878 -52.67 -5.13 -19.89
N VAL A 879 -53.44 -6.02 -20.53
CA VAL A 879 -52.92 -7.27 -21.11
C VAL A 879 -51.88 -6.98 -22.19
N ALA A 880 -52.16 -6.01 -23.09
CA ALA A 880 -51.21 -5.59 -24.11
C ALA A 880 -49.93 -5.00 -23.48
N GLY A 881 -50.06 -4.15 -22.46
CA GLY A 881 -48.95 -3.55 -21.74
C GLY A 881 -48.08 -4.57 -21.01
N PHE A 882 -48.69 -5.61 -20.41
CA PHE A 882 -47.93 -6.71 -19.79
C PHE A 882 -47.15 -7.53 -20.83
N VAL A 883 -47.75 -7.81 -21.99
CA VAL A 883 -47.06 -8.52 -23.09
C VAL A 883 -45.89 -7.70 -23.60
N GLN A 884 -46.09 -6.39 -23.84
CA GLN A 884 -45.04 -5.48 -24.27
C GLN A 884 -43.90 -5.40 -23.25
N ALA A 885 -44.22 -5.46 -21.96
CA ALA A 885 -43.24 -5.45 -20.87
C ALA A 885 -42.61 -6.83 -20.57
N GLY A 886 -42.97 -7.89 -21.29
CA GLY A 886 -42.50 -9.26 -21.02
C GLY A 886 -42.97 -9.83 -19.67
N LYS A 887 -44.00 -9.24 -19.05
CA LYS A 887 -44.50 -9.54 -17.69
C LYS A 887 -45.75 -10.42 -17.74
N THR A 888 -45.69 -11.53 -18.48
CA THR A 888 -46.83 -12.43 -18.74
C THR A 888 -47.01 -13.56 -17.72
N HIS A 889 -46.16 -13.62 -16.70
CA HIS A 889 -46.16 -14.70 -15.69
C HIS A 889 -46.73 -14.27 -14.32
N ASN A 890 -47.08 -12.98 -14.16
CA ASN A 890 -47.63 -12.48 -12.90
C ASN A 890 -49.15 -12.72 -12.79
N ARG A 891 -49.64 -12.78 -11.55
CA ARG A 891 -51.04 -13.03 -11.22
C ARG A 891 -51.96 -11.94 -11.77
N SER A 892 -51.54 -10.68 -11.74
CA SER A 892 -52.33 -9.55 -12.29
C SER A 892 -52.63 -9.73 -13.79
N TYR A 893 -51.65 -10.17 -14.58
CA TYR A 893 -51.83 -10.50 -16.00
C TYR A 893 -52.78 -11.69 -16.17
N ALA A 894 -52.57 -12.76 -15.39
CA ALA A 894 -53.40 -13.96 -15.48
C ALA A 894 -54.87 -13.69 -15.14
N GLU A 895 -55.14 -12.87 -14.12
CA GLU A 895 -56.48 -12.43 -13.73
C GLU A 895 -57.09 -11.48 -14.79
N ALA A 896 -56.34 -10.48 -15.25
CA ALA A 896 -56.82 -9.54 -16.28
C ALA A 896 -57.18 -10.26 -17.59
N LYS A 897 -56.31 -11.18 -18.04
CA LYS A 897 -56.55 -12.01 -19.23
C LYS A 897 -57.77 -12.92 -19.08
N ARG A 898 -57.95 -13.54 -17.90
CA ARG A 898 -59.13 -14.38 -17.62
C ARG A 898 -60.42 -13.56 -17.61
N ALA A 899 -60.42 -12.39 -16.97
CA ALA A 899 -61.57 -11.50 -16.93
C ALA A 899 -61.94 -10.98 -18.33
N LEU A 900 -60.94 -10.57 -19.13
CA LEU A 900 -61.17 -10.12 -20.51
C LEU A 900 -61.75 -11.24 -21.40
N ALA A 901 -61.24 -12.47 -21.27
CA ALA A 901 -61.76 -13.63 -22.00
C ALA A 901 -63.19 -14.01 -21.59
N ALA A 902 -63.58 -13.76 -20.33
CA ALA A 902 -64.94 -14.00 -19.84
C ALA A 902 -65.96 -12.93 -20.27
N MET A 903 -65.49 -11.78 -20.76
CA MET A 903 -66.35 -10.71 -21.28
C MET A 903 -66.57 -10.79 -22.79
N THR A 904 -65.64 -11.45 -23.51
CA THR A 904 -65.73 -11.68 -24.96
C THR A 904 -66.49 -12.96 -25.31
N ARG A 905 -66.78 -13.80 -24.31
CA ARG A 905 -67.74 -14.91 -24.36
C ARG A 905 -69.09 -14.43 -23.84
#